data_AF-A0A7Y9MC10-F1
#
_entry.id   AF-A0A7Y9MC10-F1
#
_cell.length_a   1.000
_cell.length_b   1.000
_cell.length_c   1.000
_cell.angle_alpha   90.00
_cell.angle_beta   90.00
_cell.angle_gamma   90.00
#
_symmetry.space_group_name_H-M   'P 1'
#
loop_
_entity.id
_entity.type
_entity.pdbx_description
1 polymer ?
#
loop_
_entity_poly.entity_id
_entity_poly.type
_entity_poly.pdbx_seq_one_letter_code
_entity_poly.pdbx_strand_id
1 'polypeptide(L)'
;MSLTTAHPPTLRRSLALGIAATMAASLGVVSLPQLADEASAAPGPAATLIVEADQPFREATVMASGSLYGIASDGVPSDALIAPLKPDTFVQMPPGGTQQPTGDTLNVWQAADRAGAGVVVRLVDYYPGWPYQFSWTDTQTRLGWENAVRDIVAKIDAAGATNIVAYAPWNEPDITWRTQNGSFLDFWEFSYNLLREIAPDVPIQGPNYSTDISGMREFLEFAKETNTVPDVLEWHELISPDRIQGHVNTVNALLDELELGDIPVDITEYATTGEVGIPGKLVPYLAKLERYGIDRAELPFWNQSGTLGDLLTSRGGSPNGAYWMYTWYAQFEGDMVTTTPPSNSSPLEGVASVNDDKDEVRIIAGGNTGATSIVVNGLDQLNLGDDVNVMLEYTPAYGRTTPTAGPITISNTTYEVGSDGSITVPIVMNPAYGYHIVVTEAGVGETLDGSYVITNGNSGMALEPSGPADGDPVVQKPTSGSDAQTWNLVSAGSGLYRLENAESGFALGIQGGATTNGALAVAASGTAENQLWQPVPDSTGKYRFTNYGTGQTLGVVGASTQDGASINQWADGVASTGCQPTTSRQPGKIGTALDFCGTSSYGQLPTGVVSGLSGDWSISTWVKPKAVTTWSRVFDFGTGQSANMFLTVSAGNGPRFAITSGGAGSEKQLNWTGQNLPLDQWTNVTIVSSGTTGTMYVNGNAVSTNTSFTTKPSALGQTNRNYIGKSQYSDPAYNGAVDDLAIYDRALSAQEVATIATGQAAAGNVANYKFDETSNFTTLVDSSGNSRNGTIVAGTGSSGTATTATDAATPDRFWTLTAVEEPTGPAVDRVAGDDRFETAVKISQQSYPDTAPVVYVANGRDYPDALSAGPAAAFQGGPLLLVTPGGIPETVAAEIARLSPAKIVVVGGEPSVSASVYTQLTAMTDSITRLGGADRYETSRMLAEYAFGDSGASLAYIATGTKFPDALAAGGAAGAQDAPVILVNGSTGDLGTATADLLGDLGVTDTRVLGDVNSISDDMFYDIDQLTNAVRLAGSNRYETARAINADAFDTAEHAFLSTGANFPDALAGSAWAGKSGSPLYTVYPDCVPQGVLDDLDALGVTGVTLLGGLPSLSASVESLTACG
;
A
#
# COMPACT_ATOMS: atom_id res chain seq x y z
N MET A 1 60.95 -23.56 -37.51
CA MET A 1 62.23 -22.93 -37.18
C MET A 1 61.93 -21.80 -36.19
N SER A 2 62.52 -21.65 -35.01
CA SER A 2 63.27 -22.57 -34.11
C SER A 2 63.10 -21.96 -32.70
N LEU A 3 62.78 -22.71 -31.63
CA LEU A 3 63.73 -23.48 -30.79
C LEU A 3 64.95 -22.64 -30.37
N THR A 4 65.31 -22.48 -29.10
CA THR A 4 65.00 -23.19 -27.82
C THR A 4 64.77 -22.16 -26.67
N THR A 5 64.37 -22.38 -25.41
CA THR A 5 64.02 -23.51 -24.48
C THR A 5 63.35 -22.86 -23.21
N ALA A 6 62.70 -23.50 -22.22
CA ALA A 6 62.33 -24.89 -21.89
C ALA A 6 61.01 -24.93 -21.04
N HIS A 7 60.86 -25.91 -20.14
CA HIS A 7 59.67 -26.36 -19.38
C HIS A 7 60.15 -27.31 -18.23
N PRO A 8 59.31 -27.93 -17.35
CA PRO A 8 58.02 -27.58 -16.70
C PRO A 8 58.14 -27.84 -15.14
N PRO A 9 57.17 -28.29 -14.30
CA PRO A 9 55.69 -28.47 -14.42
C PRO A 9 54.79 -28.06 -13.20
N THR A 10 53.45 -27.99 -13.44
CA THR A 10 52.30 -28.20 -12.49
C THR A 10 52.16 -27.31 -11.22
N LEU A 11 51.00 -26.81 -10.78
CA LEU A 11 49.63 -27.39 -10.71
C LEU A 11 48.52 -26.29 -10.57
N ARG A 12 47.26 -26.65 -10.25
CA ARG A 12 46.03 -25.81 -10.30
C ARG A 12 45.77 -24.90 -9.08
N ARG A 13 45.25 -23.67 -9.28
CA ARG A 13 43.87 -23.20 -8.88
C ARG A 13 43.64 -21.66 -8.99
N SER A 14 42.36 -21.28 -8.97
CA SER A 14 41.78 -19.94 -8.65
C SER A 14 41.68 -18.90 -9.79
N LEU A 15 40.64 -18.05 -9.68
CA LEU A 15 40.11 -17.10 -10.68
C LEU A 15 40.82 -15.73 -10.64
N ALA A 16 40.86 -15.06 -11.81
CA ALA A 16 40.51 -13.65 -11.98
C ALA A 16 40.23 -13.36 -13.47
N LEU A 17 39.46 -12.31 -13.79
CA LEU A 17 39.14 -11.88 -15.16
C LEU A 17 40.07 -10.75 -15.62
N GLY A 18 40.16 -10.52 -16.93
CA GLY A 18 40.75 -9.29 -17.49
C GLY A 18 41.47 -9.47 -18.83
N ILE A 19 40.80 -9.15 -19.94
CA ILE A 19 41.44 -8.89 -21.25
C ILE A 19 40.78 -7.67 -21.89
N ALA A 20 41.62 -6.69 -22.20
CA ALA A 20 41.40 -5.54 -23.07
C ALA A 20 42.66 -5.45 -23.97
N ALA A 21 42.67 -4.87 -25.17
CA ALA A 21 41.63 -4.41 -26.11
C ALA A 21 42.31 -4.30 -27.50
N THR A 22 41.60 -3.88 -28.56
CA THR A 22 42.01 -2.82 -29.52
C THR A 22 41.17 -2.83 -30.79
N MET A 23 40.59 -1.66 -31.15
CA MET A 23 40.48 -1.12 -32.51
C MET A 23 40.18 0.39 -32.45
N ALA A 24 40.57 1.13 -33.49
CA ALA A 24 40.44 2.58 -33.65
C ALA A 24 40.61 2.90 -35.16
N ALA A 25 40.01 3.92 -35.78
CA ALA A 25 39.05 4.93 -35.30
C ALA A 25 38.30 5.56 -36.51
N SER A 26 37.40 6.53 -36.21
CA SER A 26 36.81 7.56 -37.09
C SER A 26 35.65 7.12 -38.01
N LEU A 27 34.61 7.95 -38.23
CA LEU A 27 34.23 9.22 -37.57
C LEU A 27 32.71 9.42 -37.70
N GLY A 28 32.04 9.77 -36.61
CA GLY A 28 30.61 10.05 -36.58
C GLY A 28 30.22 10.62 -35.21
N VAL A 29 29.39 11.66 -35.18
CA VAL A 29 28.98 12.31 -33.92
C VAL A 29 27.93 11.44 -33.25
N VAL A 30 28.28 10.87 -32.10
CA VAL A 30 27.32 10.27 -31.17
C VAL A 30 27.14 11.27 -30.04
N SER A 31 25.95 11.87 -29.96
CA SER A 31 25.48 12.47 -28.72
C SER A 31 25.41 11.36 -27.67
N LEU A 32 26.20 11.48 -26.60
CA LEU A 32 25.94 10.71 -25.39
C LEU A 32 24.53 11.08 -24.91
N PRO A 33 23.68 10.10 -24.54
CA PRO A 33 22.48 10.42 -23.78
C PRO A 33 22.92 11.16 -22.52
N GLN A 34 22.37 12.34 -22.33
CA GLN A 34 22.38 12.98 -21.03
C GLN A 34 21.57 12.06 -20.11
N LEU A 35 22.21 11.54 -19.05
CA LEU A 35 21.47 10.91 -17.97
C LEU A 35 20.66 12.04 -17.32
N ALA A 36 19.35 12.04 -17.55
CA ALA A 36 18.43 12.73 -16.67
C ALA A 36 18.46 12.02 -15.30
N ASP A 37 18.18 12.77 -14.24
CA ASP A 37 17.85 12.14 -12.96
C ASP A 37 16.55 11.33 -13.14
N GLU A 38 16.58 10.03 -12.79
CA GLU A 38 15.39 9.18 -12.85
C GLU A 38 14.44 9.57 -11.70
N ALA A 39 13.39 10.32 -12.02
CA ALA A 39 12.28 10.53 -11.12
C ALA A 39 11.55 9.18 -10.86
N SER A 40 11.32 8.88 -9.59
CA SER A 40 10.46 7.81 -9.06
C SER A 40 10.62 6.40 -9.68
N ALA A 41 11.44 5.57 -9.04
CA ALA A 41 11.41 4.12 -9.26
C ALA A 41 10.14 3.50 -8.63
N ALA A 42 9.09 3.30 -9.42
CA ALA A 42 7.85 2.64 -8.98
C ALA A 42 8.12 1.18 -8.50
N PRO A 43 7.40 0.67 -7.48
CA PRO A 43 7.83 -0.54 -6.78
C PRO A 43 7.27 -1.84 -7.36
N GLY A 44 7.84 -2.97 -6.93
CA GLY A 44 7.53 -4.31 -7.42
C GLY A 44 6.25 -4.92 -6.82
N PRO A 45 6.25 -6.25 -6.66
CA PRO A 45 5.60 -7.24 -7.53
C PRO A 45 4.04 -7.20 -7.51
N ALA A 46 3.47 -6.02 -7.67
CA ALA A 46 2.04 -5.76 -7.69
C ALA A 46 1.32 -6.50 -8.82
N ALA A 47 0.02 -6.72 -8.64
CA ALA A 47 -0.85 -7.12 -9.75
C ALA A 47 -1.20 -5.88 -10.58
N THR A 48 -0.99 -5.92 -11.90
CA THR A 48 -1.21 -4.78 -12.79
C THR A 48 -2.50 -4.93 -13.59
N LEU A 49 -3.39 -3.94 -13.52
CA LEU A 49 -4.41 -3.72 -14.54
C LEU A 49 -3.89 -2.64 -15.50
N ILE A 50 -3.96 -2.89 -16.80
CA ILE A 50 -3.65 -1.90 -17.83
C ILE A 50 -4.96 -1.35 -18.39
N VAL A 51 -5.04 -0.04 -18.57
CA VAL A 51 -6.14 0.68 -19.23
C VAL A 51 -5.56 1.46 -20.40
N GLU A 52 -6.03 1.17 -21.60
CA GLU A 52 -5.56 1.76 -22.85
C GLU A 52 -6.55 2.87 -23.27
N ALA A 53 -6.37 4.11 -22.79
CA ALA A 53 -7.36 5.18 -22.98
C ALA A 53 -7.51 5.61 -24.46
N ASP A 54 -6.48 5.34 -25.28
CA ASP A 54 -6.46 5.56 -26.73
C ASP A 54 -7.16 4.45 -27.54
N GLN A 55 -7.67 3.41 -26.88
CA GLN A 55 -8.29 2.22 -27.52
C GLN A 55 -9.76 2.03 -27.11
N PRO A 56 -10.66 2.96 -27.53
CA PRO A 56 -12.11 2.79 -27.39
C PRO A 56 -12.61 1.63 -28.27
N PHE A 57 -13.61 0.89 -27.77
CA PHE A 57 -14.17 -0.27 -28.47
C PHE A 57 -15.71 -0.29 -28.61
N ARG A 58 -16.46 0.46 -27.78
CA ARG A 58 -17.90 0.73 -27.95
C ARG A 58 -18.37 1.92 -27.12
N GLU A 59 -19.51 2.53 -27.48
CA GLU A 59 -20.16 3.58 -26.69
C GLU A 59 -20.52 3.10 -25.27
N ALA A 60 -20.39 3.97 -24.27
CA ALA A 60 -20.66 3.68 -22.87
C ALA A 60 -22.17 3.64 -22.56
N THR A 61 -22.79 2.45 -22.71
CA THR A 61 -24.24 2.24 -22.50
C THR A 61 -24.66 1.93 -21.06
N VAL A 62 -23.71 1.65 -20.16
CA VAL A 62 -23.92 1.21 -18.76
C VAL A 62 -24.86 -0.01 -18.61
N MET A 63 -24.94 -0.85 -19.64
CA MET A 63 -25.95 -1.90 -19.83
C MET A 63 -26.04 -2.97 -18.72
N ALA A 64 -25.02 -3.12 -17.88
CA ALA A 64 -25.04 -4.06 -16.77
C ALA A 64 -25.73 -3.49 -15.51
N SER A 65 -26.22 -2.25 -15.55
CA SER A 65 -27.01 -1.59 -14.52
C SER A 65 -28.49 -2.03 -14.52
N GLY A 66 -28.76 -3.31 -14.76
CA GLY A 66 -30.12 -3.86 -14.71
C GLY A 66 -30.37 -4.73 -13.48
N SER A 67 -31.63 -5.09 -13.20
CA SER A 67 -31.93 -6.13 -12.19
C SER A 67 -33.28 -6.84 -12.32
N LEU A 68 -33.26 -8.15 -12.09
CA LEU A 68 -34.46 -8.98 -11.95
C LEU A 68 -35.19 -8.64 -10.64
N TYR A 69 -36.50 -8.41 -10.72
CA TYR A 69 -37.35 -8.02 -9.60
C TYR A 69 -36.86 -6.75 -8.86
N GLY A 70 -36.06 -5.91 -9.52
CA GLY A 70 -35.39 -4.75 -8.92
C GLY A 70 -36.34 -3.76 -8.24
N ILE A 71 -37.55 -3.60 -8.79
CA ILE A 71 -38.65 -2.79 -8.26
C ILE A 71 -39.76 -3.75 -7.76
N ALA A 72 -40.32 -3.52 -6.57
CA ALA A 72 -41.40 -4.33 -6.00
C ALA A 72 -42.80 -3.76 -6.32
N SER A 73 -42.91 -2.43 -6.35
CA SER A 73 -44.07 -1.62 -6.73
C SER A 73 -43.62 -0.18 -6.95
N ASP A 74 -44.47 0.67 -7.52
CA ASP A 74 -44.24 2.11 -7.62
C ASP A 74 -43.84 2.70 -6.25
N GLY A 75 -42.76 3.48 -6.24
CA GLY A 75 -42.14 4.03 -5.03
C GLY A 75 -41.43 3.02 -4.10
N VAL A 76 -41.28 1.74 -4.48
CA VAL A 76 -40.54 0.73 -3.71
C VAL A 76 -39.54 -0.05 -4.60
N PRO A 77 -38.25 0.35 -4.65
CA PRO A 77 -37.64 1.48 -3.94
C PRO A 77 -38.10 2.83 -4.51
N SER A 78 -37.79 3.91 -3.79
CA SER A 78 -38.11 5.27 -4.26
C SER A 78 -37.25 5.67 -5.46
N ASP A 79 -37.78 6.54 -6.32
CA ASP A 79 -37.11 7.06 -7.51
C ASP A 79 -35.70 7.62 -7.21
N ALA A 80 -35.50 8.21 -6.02
CA ALA A 80 -34.22 8.73 -5.55
C ALA A 80 -33.15 7.66 -5.25
N LEU A 81 -33.53 6.37 -5.19
CA LEU A 81 -32.64 5.22 -5.14
C LEU A 81 -32.52 4.50 -6.49
N ILE A 82 -33.36 4.83 -7.48
CA ILE A 82 -33.33 4.23 -8.82
C ILE A 82 -32.52 5.10 -9.77
N ALA A 83 -32.86 6.40 -9.87
CA ALA A 83 -32.26 7.33 -10.82
C ALA A 83 -30.72 7.47 -10.74
N PRO A 84 -30.05 7.41 -9.57
CA PRO A 84 -28.58 7.49 -9.49
C PRO A 84 -27.84 6.31 -10.14
N LEU A 85 -28.53 5.22 -10.48
CA LEU A 85 -27.93 4.04 -11.12
C LEU A 85 -28.04 4.06 -12.66
N LYS A 86 -28.73 5.05 -13.25
CA LYS A 86 -29.11 5.07 -14.69
C LYS A 86 -29.47 3.67 -15.24
N PRO A 87 -30.44 2.95 -14.64
CA PRO A 87 -30.64 1.54 -14.97
C PRO A 87 -31.16 1.37 -16.39
N ASP A 88 -30.60 0.42 -17.13
CA ASP A 88 -31.07 0.09 -18.48
C ASP A 88 -32.38 -0.71 -18.43
N THR A 89 -32.41 -1.81 -17.68
CA THR A 89 -33.54 -2.76 -17.69
C THR A 89 -33.91 -3.34 -16.33
N PHE A 90 -35.20 -3.66 -16.19
CA PHE A 90 -35.73 -4.48 -15.11
C PHE A 90 -36.50 -5.68 -15.66
N VAL A 91 -36.05 -6.90 -15.35
CA VAL A 91 -36.86 -8.12 -15.58
C VAL A 91 -37.93 -8.22 -14.50
N GLN A 92 -39.19 -8.39 -14.92
CA GLN A 92 -40.35 -8.34 -14.04
C GLN A 92 -41.42 -9.39 -14.43
N MET A 93 -42.27 -9.74 -13.47
CA MET A 93 -43.38 -10.68 -13.67
C MET A 93 -44.57 -10.04 -14.39
N PRO A 94 -45.29 -10.79 -15.23
CA PRO A 94 -46.40 -10.27 -16.01
C PRO A 94 -47.63 -9.87 -15.16
N PRO A 95 -48.56 -9.09 -15.74
CA PRO A 95 -49.78 -8.62 -15.09
C PRO A 95 -50.68 -9.71 -14.50
N GLY A 96 -50.76 -9.77 -13.17
CA GLY A 96 -51.51 -10.78 -12.42
C GLY A 96 -50.79 -12.12 -12.26
N GLY A 97 -49.46 -12.16 -12.47
CA GLY A 97 -48.65 -13.34 -12.21
C GLY A 97 -48.55 -13.71 -10.73
N THR A 98 -47.94 -14.86 -10.44
CA THR A 98 -48.01 -15.49 -9.11
C THR A 98 -46.72 -16.15 -8.61
N GLN A 99 -45.61 -16.08 -9.36
CA GLN A 99 -44.32 -16.60 -8.90
C GLN A 99 -43.77 -15.83 -7.68
N GLN A 100 -43.95 -14.51 -7.66
CA GLN A 100 -43.57 -13.64 -6.55
C GLN A 100 -44.74 -12.79 -6.06
N PRO A 101 -44.72 -12.28 -4.81
CA PRO A 101 -45.83 -11.51 -4.23
C PRO A 101 -45.87 -10.03 -4.70
N THR A 102 -44.95 -9.61 -5.57
CA THR A 102 -44.62 -8.20 -5.90
C THR A 102 -43.68 -8.19 -7.10
N GLY A 103 -43.67 -7.11 -7.91
CA GLY A 103 -42.95 -7.04 -9.19
C GLY A 103 -43.85 -7.15 -10.43
N ASP A 104 -45.18 -7.11 -10.26
CA ASP A 104 -46.14 -7.07 -11.37
C ASP A 104 -45.88 -5.86 -12.28
N THR A 105 -45.66 -6.11 -13.57
CA THR A 105 -45.38 -5.10 -14.61
C THR A 105 -46.26 -3.86 -14.50
N LEU A 106 -47.58 -4.00 -14.28
CA LEU A 106 -48.50 -2.85 -14.23
C LEU A 106 -48.25 -1.94 -13.03
N ASN A 107 -47.64 -2.46 -11.96
CA ASN A 107 -47.31 -1.72 -10.75
C ASN A 107 -45.88 -1.15 -10.77
N VAL A 108 -45.06 -1.40 -11.80
CA VAL A 108 -43.64 -1.01 -11.83
C VAL A 108 -43.17 -0.32 -13.11
N TRP A 109 -43.83 -0.49 -14.26
CA TRP A 109 -43.36 0.07 -15.53
C TRP A 109 -43.17 1.58 -15.50
N GLN A 110 -44.06 2.31 -14.79
CA GLN A 110 -43.97 3.76 -14.62
C GLN A 110 -42.81 4.21 -13.72
N ALA A 111 -42.28 3.33 -12.86
CA ALA A 111 -41.10 3.63 -12.04
C ALA A 111 -39.81 3.37 -12.82
N ALA A 112 -39.80 2.37 -13.71
CA ALA A 112 -38.75 2.16 -14.70
C ALA A 112 -38.70 3.32 -15.72
N ASP A 113 -39.84 3.70 -16.31
CA ASP A 113 -39.97 4.80 -17.28
C ASP A 113 -39.45 6.14 -16.73
N ARG A 114 -39.78 6.47 -15.47
CA ARG A 114 -39.25 7.67 -14.79
C ARG A 114 -37.73 7.65 -14.54
N ALA A 115 -37.11 6.47 -14.58
CA ALA A 115 -35.66 6.30 -14.49
C ALA A 115 -34.97 6.17 -15.86
N GLY A 116 -35.74 6.14 -16.96
CA GLY A 116 -35.24 5.88 -18.32
C GLY A 116 -35.17 4.40 -18.70
N ALA A 117 -35.57 3.49 -17.80
CA ALA A 117 -35.36 2.05 -17.94
C ALA A 117 -36.45 1.33 -18.72
N GLY A 118 -36.05 0.32 -19.49
CA GLY A 118 -36.91 -0.69 -20.08
C GLY A 118 -37.44 -1.72 -19.06
N VAL A 119 -38.51 -2.41 -19.42
CA VAL A 119 -39.03 -3.56 -18.69
C VAL A 119 -39.06 -4.79 -19.60
N VAL A 120 -38.40 -5.85 -19.13
CA VAL A 120 -38.48 -7.20 -19.70
C VAL A 120 -39.59 -7.95 -18.96
N VAL A 121 -40.54 -8.53 -19.70
CA VAL A 121 -41.69 -9.22 -19.10
C VAL A 121 -41.49 -10.74 -19.17
N ARG A 122 -41.13 -11.36 -18.04
CA ARG A 122 -40.82 -12.79 -17.90
C ARG A 122 -42.09 -13.62 -17.77
N LEU A 123 -42.75 -13.92 -18.90
CA LEU A 123 -44.11 -14.44 -19.01
C LEU A 123 -44.39 -15.70 -18.16
N VAL A 124 -43.40 -16.58 -17.98
CA VAL A 124 -43.56 -17.82 -17.19
C VAL A 124 -43.85 -17.56 -15.71
N ASP A 125 -43.41 -16.42 -15.15
CA ASP A 125 -43.68 -16.02 -13.76
C ASP A 125 -45.16 -15.70 -13.49
N TYR A 126 -46.00 -15.79 -14.53
CA TYR A 126 -47.44 -15.96 -14.36
C TYR A 126 -47.79 -17.16 -13.45
N TYR A 127 -47.09 -18.29 -13.61
CA TYR A 127 -47.31 -19.51 -12.83
C TYR A 127 -46.47 -19.54 -11.54
N PRO A 128 -46.99 -20.18 -10.46
CA PRO A 128 -46.27 -20.27 -9.20
C PRO A 128 -45.37 -21.52 -9.12
N GLY A 129 -44.36 -21.45 -8.26
CA GLY A 129 -43.55 -22.57 -7.82
C GLY A 129 -42.21 -22.71 -8.55
N TRP A 130 -41.30 -23.45 -7.92
CA TRP A 130 -39.99 -23.75 -8.48
C TRP A 130 -39.68 -25.26 -8.49
N PRO A 131 -39.56 -25.88 -9.67
CA PRO A 131 -39.98 -25.36 -10.98
C PRO A 131 -41.47 -25.05 -11.13
N TYR A 132 -41.77 -24.26 -12.15
CA TYR A 132 -43.09 -23.71 -12.47
C TYR A 132 -44.19 -24.77 -12.56
N GLN A 133 -45.34 -24.49 -11.94
CA GLN A 133 -46.55 -25.33 -12.00
C GLN A 133 -47.33 -25.15 -13.33
N PHE A 134 -46.59 -25.15 -14.44
CA PHE A 134 -47.13 -25.03 -15.79
C PHE A 134 -48.02 -26.23 -16.16
N SER A 135 -49.07 -25.94 -16.92
CA SER A 135 -49.89 -26.94 -17.61
C SER A 135 -50.61 -26.30 -18.79
N TRP A 136 -50.64 -27.01 -19.93
CA TRP A 136 -51.44 -26.63 -21.10
C TRP A 136 -52.95 -26.50 -20.84
N THR A 137 -53.43 -27.05 -19.70
CA THR A 137 -54.82 -27.31 -19.27
C THR A 137 -55.63 -28.23 -20.21
N ASP A 138 -55.45 -28.11 -21.52
CA ASP A 138 -55.79 -29.09 -22.55
C ASP A 138 -54.61 -29.22 -23.53
N THR A 139 -54.02 -30.41 -23.58
CA THR A 139 -52.85 -30.72 -24.43
C THR A 139 -53.18 -30.84 -25.91
N GLN A 140 -54.45 -30.85 -26.32
CA GLN A 140 -54.85 -30.81 -27.73
C GLN A 140 -55.07 -29.39 -28.27
N THR A 141 -55.29 -28.41 -27.40
CA THR A 141 -55.63 -27.03 -27.81
C THR A 141 -54.68 -25.96 -27.30
N ARG A 142 -53.75 -26.27 -26.37
CA ARG A 142 -52.74 -25.35 -25.78
C ARG A 142 -53.31 -24.11 -25.05
N LEU A 143 -54.65 -24.02 -24.93
CA LEU A 143 -55.39 -22.83 -24.49
C LEU A 143 -54.99 -22.28 -23.10
N GLY A 144 -54.48 -23.11 -22.19
CA GLY A 144 -54.09 -22.65 -20.85
C GLY A 144 -52.97 -21.61 -20.85
N TRP A 145 -52.01 -21.74 -21.78
CA TRP A 145 -50.92 -20.79 -21.97
C TRP A 145 -51.35 -19.65 -22.91
N GLU A 146 -52.05 -19.98 -24.00
CA GLU A 146 -52.50 -19.00 -24.98
C GLU A 146 -53.37 -17.89 -24.36
N ASN A 147 -54.36 -18.27 -23.53
CA ASN A 147 -55.22 -17.29 -22.86
C ASN A 147 -54.43 -16.43 -21.85
N ALA A 148 -53.41 -16.98 -21.19
CA ALA A 148 -52.58 -16.22 -20.27
C ALA A 148 -51.75 -15.17 -21.02
N VAL A 149 -51.03 -15.57 -22.08
CA VAL A 149 -50.20 -14.65 -22.88
C VAL A 149 -51.05 -13.58 -23.58
N ARG A 150 -52.22 -13.93 -24.15
CA ARG A 150 -53.15 -12.95 -24.75
C ARG A 150 -53.73 -11.96 -23.73
N ASP A 151 -54.07 -12.41 -22.53
CA ASP A 151 -54.57 -11.55 -21.44
C ASP A 151 -53.45 -10.65 -20.86
N ILE A 152 -52.21 -11.15 -20.79
CA ILE A 152 -51.03 -10.38 -20.39
C ILE A 152 -50.76 -9.23 -21.36
N VAL A 153 -50.64 -9.50 -22.66
CA VAL A 153 -50.37 -8.47 -23.67
C VAL A 153 -51.52 -7.45 -23.71
N ALA A 154 -52.78 -7.91 -23.74
CA ALA A 154 -53.93 -7.00 -23.75
C ALA A 154 -54.03 -6.10 -22.51
N LYS A 155 -53.53 -6.52 -21.34
CA LYS A 155 -53.42 -5.68 -20.13
C LYS A 155 -52.31 -4.64 -20.24
N ILE A 156 -51.17 -5.00 -20.84
CA ILE A 156 -50.04 -4.10 -21.08
C ILE A 156 -50.46 -3.00 -22.06
N ASP A 157 -51.05 -3.37 -23.20
CA ASP A 157 -51.60 -2.45 -24.20
C ASP A 157 -52.64 -1.50 -23.59
N ALA A 158 -53.58 -2.04 -22.79
CA ALA A 158 -54.63 -1.27 -22.14
C ALA A 158 -54.12 -0.35 -21.02
N ALA A 159 -52.95 -0.62 -20.45
CA ALA A 159 -52.27 0.27 -19.51
C ALA A 159 -51.45 1.37 -20.21
N GLY A 160 -51.13 1.18 -21.50
CA GLY A 160 -50.32 2.12 -22.29
C GLY A 160 -48.85 2.15 -21.87
N ALA A 161 -48.30 1.00 -21.43
CA ALA A 161 -46.88 0.90 -21.09
C ALA A 161 -46.01 0.96 -22.36
N THR A 162 -45.16 1.98 -22.47
CA THR A 162 -44.36 2.27 -23.68
C THR A 162 -42.92 1.78 -23.63
N ASN A 163 -42.45 1.36 -22.45
CA ASN A 163 -41.06 0.93 -22.20
C ASN A 163 -40.93 -0.60 -22.05
N ILE A 164 -41.85 -1.40 -22.62
CA ILE A 164 -41.69 -2.86 -22.68
C ILE A 164 -40.69 -3.19 -23.78
N VAL A 165 -39.48 -3.61 -23.41
CA VAL A 165 -38.38 -3.84 -24.36
C VAL A 165 -38.33 -5.27 -24.88
N ALA A 166 -38.85 -6.25 -24.13
CA ALA A 166 -38.94 -7.64 -24.59
C ALA A 166 -39.94 -8.49 -23.78
N TYR A 167 -40.38 -9.59 -24.39
CA TYR A 167 -41.10 -10.69 -23.75
C TYR A 167 -40.22 -11.94 -23.67
N ALA A 168 -39.98 -12.46 -22.46
CA ALA A 168 -39.33 -13.76 -22.25
C ALA A 168 -40.40 -14.85 -22.06
N PRO A 169 -40.56 -15.83 -22.97
CA PRO A 169 -41.55 -16.90 -22.83
C PRO A 169 -41.30 -17.85 -21.65
N TRP A 170 -40.03 -18.00 -21.24
CA TRP A 170 -39.62 -18.96 -20.21
C TRP A 170 -38.44 -18.45 -19.36
N ASN A 171 -38.03 -19.26 -18.38
CA ASN A 171 -36.91 -19.01 -17.48
C ASN A 171 -36.26 -20.35 -17.07
N GLU A 172 -34.96 -20.50 -17.28
CA GLU A 172 -34.14 -21.67 -16.90
C GLU A 172 -34.71 -23.06 -17.33
N PRO A 173 -35.03 -23.30 -18.62
CA PRO A 173 -35.72 -24.52 -19.05
C PRO A 173 -34.89 -25.79 -18.81
N ASP A 174 -33.57 -25.70 -18.78
CA ASP A 174 -32.64 -26.79 -18.48
C ASP A 174 -32.85 -27.42 -17.08
N ILE A 175 -33.34 -26.65 -16.10
CA ILE A 175 -33.68 -27.16 -14.77
C ILE A 175 -35.17 -27.04 -14.40
N THR A 176 -35.91 -26.11 -15.02
CA THR A 176 -37.33 -25.88 -14.73
C THR A 176 -38.27 -26.64 -15.65
N TRP A 177 -37.92 -26.91 -16.91
CA TRP A 177 -38.79 -27.64 -17.82
C TRP A 177 -39.00 -29.08 -17.33
N ARG A 178 -40.23 -29.60 -17.44
CA ARG A 178 -40.58 -30.95 -17.01
C ARG A 178 -40.98 -31.79 -18.20
N THR A 179 -40.48 -33.03 -18.26
CA THR A 179 -40.78 -33.99 -19.35
C THR A 179 -42.27 -34.28 -19.53
N GLN A 180 -43.08 -34.07 -18.50
CA GLN A 180 -44.55 -34.16 -18.55
C GLN A 180 -45.21 -33.02 -19.36
N ASN A 181 -44.51 -31.92 -19.62
CA ASN A 181 -45.01 -30.75 -20.35
C ASN A 181 -44.90 -30.93 -21.88
N GLY A 182 -44.09 -31.89 -22.36
CA GLY A 182 -43.72 -32.06 -23.77
C GLY A 182 -42.27 -31.66 -24.04
N SER A 183 -41.95 -31.37 -25.30
CA SER A 183 -40.67 -30.73 -25.66
C SER A 183 -40.70 -29.25 -25.28
N PHE A 184 -39.55 -28.69 -24.88
CA PHE A 184 -39.40 -27.25 -24.71
C PHE A 184 -39.43 -26.54 -26.08
N LEU A 185 -38.92 -27.19 -27.14
CA LEU A 185 -38.88 -26.64 -28.49
C LEU A 185 -40.30 -26.46 -29.08
N ASP A 186 -41.20 -27.44 -28.86
CA ASP A 186 -42.63 -27.34 -29.23
C ASP A 186 -43.35 -26.18 -28.51
N PHE A 187 -42.89 -25.85 -27.29
CA PHE A 187 -43.40 -24.73 -26.49
C PHE A 187 -42.83 -23.40 -26.97
N TRP A 188 -41.53 -23.36 -27.30
CA TRP A 188 -40.87 -22.19 -27.88
C TRP A 188 -41.51 -21.79 -29.20
N GLU A 189 -41.62 -22.73 -30.16
CA GLU A 189 -42.25 -22.49 -31.46
C GLU A 189 -43.66 -21.90 -31.30
N PHE A 190 -44.46 -22.48 -30.40
CA PHE A 190 -45.81 -22.00 -30.13
C PHE A 190 -45.84 -20.60 -29.53
N SER A 191 -45.01 -20.33 -28.53
CA SER A 191 -44.98 -19.06 -27.80
C SER A 191 -44.46 -17.93 -28.68
N TYR A 192 -43.42 -18.20 -29.48
CA TYR A 192 -42.86 -17.27 -30.45
C TYR A 192 -43.92 -16.88 -31.50
N ASN A 193 -44.55 -17.86 -32.15
CA ASN A 193 -45.59 -17.59 -33.16
C ASN A 193 -46.81 -16.88 -32.58
N LEU A 194 -47.20 -17.17 -31.33
CA LEU A 194 -48.28 -16.46 -30.64
C LEU A 194 -47.91 -15.00 -30.36
N LEU A 195 -46.70 -14.73 -29.86
CA LEU A 195 -46.24 -13.36 -29.61
C LEU A 195 -46.13 -12.55 -30.91
N ARG A 196 -45.63 -13.15 -32.00
CA ARG A 196 -45.65 -12.52 -33.34
C ARG A 196 -47.05 -12.27 -33.90
N GLU A 197 -48.08 -12.98 -33.44
CA GLU A 197 -49.48 -12.71 -33.82
C GLU A 197 -50.06 -11.47 -33.12
N ILE A 198 -49.70 -11.24 -31.85
CA ILE A 198 -50.37 -10.27 -30.97
C ILE A 198 -49.54 -9.04 -30.59
N ALA A 199 -48.22 -9.17 -30.57
CA ALA A 199 -47.25 -8.12 -30.24
C ALA A 199 -46.07 -8.16 -31.24
N PRO A 200 -46.32 -7.99 -32.55
CA PRO A 200 -45.31 -8.20 -33.61
C PRO A 200 -44.11 -7.27 -33.51
N ASP A 201 -44.30 -6.07 -32.93
CA ASP A 201 -43.29 -5.01 -32.83
C ASP A 201 -42.48 -5.07 -31.51
N VAL A 202 -42.74 -6.03 -30.61
CA VAL A 202 -42.00 -6.21 -29.36
C VAL A 202 -41.01 -7.38 -29.48
N PRO A 203 -39.73 -7.20 -29.12
CA PRO A 203 -38.75 -8.28 -29.11
C PRO A 203 -39.15 -9.50 -28.28
N ILE A 204 -38.76 -10.68 -28.77
CA ILE A 204 -38.93 -11.98 -28.10
C ILE A 204 -37.54 -12.49 -27.76
N GLN A 205 -37.26 -12.61 -26.46
CA GLN A 205 -36.00 -13.15 -25.95
C GLN A 205 -36.10 -14.64 -25.62
N GLY A 206 -34.99 -15.37 -25.76
CA GLY A 206 -34.88 -16.78 -25.39
C GLY A 206 -33.48 -17.36 -25.59
N PRO A 207 -33.20 -18.61 -25.17
CA PRO A 207 -34.09 -19.54 -24.48
C PRO A 207 -34.06 -19.42 -22.95
N ASN A 208 -33.24 -18.53 -22.40
CA ASN A 208 -33.01 -18.31 -20.97
C ASN A 208 -32.43 -19.56 -20.25
N TYR A 209 -31.26 -20.06 -20.65
CA TYR A 209 -30.62 -21.17 -19.91
C TYR A 209 -30.04 -20.72 -18.57
N SER A 210 -30.05 -21.60 -17.55
CA SER A 210 -29.45 -21.32 -16.24
C SER A 210 -27.92 -21.25 -16.30
N THR A 211 -27.23 -22.33 -15.98
CA THR A 211 -25.76 -22.40 -15.88
C THR A 211 -25.17 -23.44 -16.81
N ASP A 212 -25.97 -24.06 -17.68
CA ASP A 212 -25.54 -25.01 -18.70
C ASP A 212 -26.15 -24.66 -20.07
N ILE A 213 -25.38 -23.91 -20.87
CA ILE A 213 -25.75 -23.52 -22.23
C ILE A 213 -25.55 -24.63 -23.27
N SER A 214 -25.25 -25.88 -22.88
CA SER A 214 -24.97 -26.97 -23.85
C SER A 214 -26.15 -27.29 -24.78
N GLY A 215 -27.38 -26.94 -24.38
CA GLY A 215 -28.56 -27.02 -25.24
C GLY A 215 -28.65 -25.96 -26.35
N MET A 216 -27.83 -24.89 -26.30
CA MET A 216 -27.93 -23.74 -27.22
C MET A 216 -27.80 -24.13 -28.70
N ARG A 217 -26.99 -25.14 -29.03
CA ARG A 217 -26.92 -25.66 -30.40
C ARG A 217 -28.25 -26.25 -30.87
N GLU A 218 -28.85 -27.16 -30.07
CA GLU A 218 -30.11 -27.81 -30.41
C GLU A 218 -31.25 -26.78 -30.53
N PHE A 219 -31.25 -25.77 -29.65
CA PHE A 219 -32.16 -24.63 -29.71
C PHE A 219 -32.00 -23.81 -30.99
N LEU A 220 -30.78 -23.36 -31.33
CA LEU A 220 -30.53 -22.53 -32.51
C LEU A 220 -30.77 -23.28 -33.83
N GLU A 221 -30.39 -24.57 -33.91
CA GLU A 221 -30.66 -25.43 -35.07
C GLU A 221 -32.18 -25.58 -35.29
N PHE A 222 -32.95 -25.84 -34.24
CA PHE A 222 -34.42 -25.90 -34.29
C PHE A 222 -35.06 -24.55 -34.63
N ALA A 223 -34.57 -23.46 -34.03
CA ALA A 223 -35.07 -22.11 -34.26
C ALA A 223 -34.84 -21.65 -35.72
N LYS A 224 -33.71 -22.02 -36.33
CA LYS A 224 -33.44 -21.81 -37.76
C LYS A 224 -34.38 -22.63 -38.65
N GLU A 225 -34.63 -23.92 -38.33
CA GLU A 225 -35.54 -24.76 -39.12
C GLU A 225 -37.00 -24.27 -39.07
N THR A 226 -37.46 -23.79 -37.91
CA THR A 226 -38.84 -23.34 -37.68
C THR A 226 -39.08 -21.86 -38.00
N ASN A 227 -38.04 -21.06 -38.26
CA ASN A 227 -38.10 -19.59 -38.36
C ASN A 227 -38.55 -18.91 -37.05
N THR A 228 -38.14 -19.47 -35.91
CA THR A 228 -38.43 -18.96 -34.55
C THR A 228 -37.17 -18.53 -33.80
N VAL A 229 -36.18 -18.00 -34.54
CA VAL A 229 -34.98 -17.38 -33.97
C VAL A 229 -35.40 -16.17 -33.13
N PRO A 230 -34.97 -16.05 -31.85
CA PRO A 230 -35.31 -14.90 -31.02
C PRO A 230 -34.70 -13.61 -31.56
N ASP A 231 -35.26 -12.46 -31.17
CA ASP A 231 -34.66 -11.15 -31.45
C ASP A 231 -33.45 -10.87 -30.56
N VAL A 232 -33.41 -11.54 -29.39
CA VAL A 232 -32.40 -11.38 -28.34
C VAL A 232 -32.10 -12.76 -27.74
N LEU A 233 -30.83 -13.16 -27.71
CA LEU A 233 -30.41 -14.40 -27.06
C LEU A 233 -30.14 -14.17 -25.58
N GLU A 234 -30.59 -15.07 -24.71
CA GLU A 234 -30.42 -14.93 -23.25
C GLU A 234 -30.00 -16.22 -22.52
N TRP A 235 -29.14 -16.06 -21.52
CA TRP A 235 -28.76 -17.07 -20.52
C TRP A 235 -28.26 -16.40 -19.22
N HIS A 236 -27.96 -17.19 -18.19
CA HIS A 236 -27.52 -16.69 -16.89
C HIS A 236 -26.04 -17.01 -16.57
N GLU A 237 -25.39 -16.17 -15.76
CA GLU A 237 -23.98 -16.29 -15.36
C GLU A 237 -23.84 -16.41 -13.83
N LEU A 238 -24.59 -17.37 -13.27
CA LEU A 238 -24.79 -17.56 -11.82
C LEU A 238 -23.74 -18.44 -11.13
N ILE A 239 -22.50 -18.54 -11.67
CA ILE A 239 -21.43 -19.37 -11.07
C ILE A 239 -20.10 -18.64 -10.90
N SER A 240 -19.61 -17.94 -11.93
CA SER A 240 -18.30 -17.30 -11.94
C SER A 240 -18.15 -16.43 -13.18
N PRO A 241 -17.52 -15.24 -13.09
CA PRO A 241 -17.29 -14.36 -14.23
C PRO A 241 -16.32 -14.97 -15.26
N ASP A 242 -15.54 -15.98 -14.87
CA ASP A 242 -14.58 -16.66 -15.76
C ASP A 242 -15.25 -17.51 -16.85
N ARG A 243 -16.58 -17.75 -16.75
CA ARG A 243 -17.35 -18.48 -17.76
C ARG A 243 -17.78 -17.61 -18.94
N ILE A 244 -18.00 -16.31 -18.73
CA ILE A 244 -18.59 -15.38 -19.71
C ILE A 244 -17.86 -15.45 -21.05
N GLN A 245 -16.53 -15.35 -21.06
CA GLN A 245 -15.71 -15.45 -22.28
C GLN A 245 -15.94 -16.78 -23.02
N GLY A 246 -16.00 -17.90 -22.29
CA GLY A 246 -16.21 -19.21 -22.87
C GLY A 246 -17.61 -19.39 -23.45
N HIS A 247 -18.62 -18.81 -22.81
CA HIS A 247 -20.01 -18.86 -23.26
C HIS A 247 -20.24 -17.97 -24.48
N VAL A 248 -19.86 -16.69 -24.44
CA VAL A 248 -20.01 -15.78 -25.59
C VAL A 248 -19.25 -16.31 -26.81
N ASN A 249 -18.00 -16.77 -26.65
CA ASN A 249 -17.25 -17.41 -27.75
C ASN A 249 -17.94 -18.68 -28.30
N THR A 250 -18.69 -19.42 -27.47
CA THR A 250 -19.46 -20.59 -27.91
C THR A 250 -20.71 -20.17 -28.68
N VAL A 251 -21.44 -19.15 -28.21
CA VAL A 251 -22.67 -18.67 -28.86
C VAL A 251 -22.34 -17.99 -30.19
N ASN A 252 -21.34 -17.12 -30.25
CA ASN A 252 -20.94 -16.43 -31.48
C ASN A 252 -20.49 -17.45 -32.55
N ALA A 253 -19.73 -18.48 -32.17
CA ALA A 253 -19.35 -19.56 -33.08
C ALA A 253 -20.55 -20.39 -33.59
N LEU A 254 -21.64 -20.51 -32.80
CA LEU A 254 -22.89 -21.12 -33.25
C LEU A 254 -23.67 -20.19 -34.20
N LEU A 255 -23.69 -18.88 -33.97
CA LEU A 255 -24.30 -17.91 -34.87
C LEU A 255 -23.61 -17.88 -36.25
N ASP A 256 -22.28 -17.92 -36.25
CA ASP A 256 -21.45 -18.07 -37.47
C ASP A 256 -21.73 -19.38 -38.20
N GLU A 257 -21.62 -20.53 -37.51
CA GLU A 257 -21.80 -21.86 -38.12
C GLU A 257 -23.22 -22.07 -38.67
N LEU A 258 -24.21 -21.48 -37.99
CA LEU A 258 -25.61 -21.55 -38.38
C LEU A 258 -26.04 -20.37 -39.29
N GLU A 259 -25.13 -19.51 -39.75
CA GLU A 259 -25.41 -18.38 -40.65
C GLU A 259 -26.58 -17.49 -40.16
N LEU A 260 -26.69 -17.28 -38.84
CA LEU A 260 -27.80 -16.54 -38.23
C LEU A 260 -27.55 -15.02 -38.19
N GLY A 261 -26.30 -14.60 -38.31
CA GLY A 261 -25.88 -13.20 -38.15
C GLY A 261 -25.77 -12.78 -36.68
N ASP A 262 -25.44 -11.51 -36.48
CA ASP A 262 -25.32 -10.93 -35.14
C ASP A 262 -26.71 -10.79 -34.50
N ILE A 263 -26.91 -11.44 -33.36
CA ILE A 263 -28.12 -11.31 -32.53
C ILE A 263 -27.69 -10.69 -31.19
N PRO A 264 -28.38 -9.64 -30.69
CA PRO A 264 -28.16 -9.11 -29.34
C PRO A 264 -28.17 -10.20 -28.27
N VAL A 265 -27.34 -10.02 -27.23
CA VAL A 265 -27.17 -11.00 -26.14
C VAL A 265 -27.45 -10.33 -24.79
N ASP A 266 -28.38 -10.89 -24.03
CA ASP A 266 -28.73 -10.47 -22.68
C ASP A 266 -28.27 -11.49 -21.63
N ILE A 267 -27.68 -11.02 -20.52
CA ILE A 267 -27.33 -11.86 -19.37
C ILE A 267 -28.26 -11.53 -18.20
N THR A 268 -29.48 -12.08 -18.25
CA THR A 268 -30.59 -11.60 -17.42
C THR A 268 -30.53 -11.98 -15.93
N GLU A 269 -29.51 -12.74 -15.52
CA GLU A 269 -29.15 -12.99 -14.12
C GLU A 269 -27.64 -13.31 -14.02
N TYR A 270 -26.84 -12.47 -13.33
CA TYR A 270 -25.39 -12.71 -13.14
C TYR A 270 -24.88 -12.59 -11.69
N ALA A 271 -23.85 -13.36 -11.35
CA ALA A 271 -23.23 -13.48 -10.02
C ALA A 271 -23.99 -14.29 -8.96
N THR A 272 -23.23 -14.89 -8.03
CA THR A 272 -23.75 -15.81 -7.03
C THR A 272 -24.37 -15.12 -5.81
N THR A 273 -25.15 -15.87 -5.03
CA THR A 273 -25.67 -15.48 -3.70
C THR A 273 -24.62 -14.95 -2.71
N GLY A 274 -23.33 -15.23 -2.93
CA GLY A 274 -22.22 -14.78 -2.11
C GLY A 274 -21.43 -13.59 -2.67
N GLU A 275 -21.79 -13.10 -3.86
CA GLU A 275 -21.11 -12.02 -4.59
C GLU A 275 -21.99 -10.77 -4.76
N VAL A 276 -23.31 -10.94 -4.88
CA VAL A 276 -24.25 -9.80 -4.89
C VAL A 276 -24.10 -8.94 -3.63
N GLY A 277 -24.16 -7.62 -3.79
CA GLY A 277 -23.88 -6.66 -2.72
C GLY A 277 -22.39 -6.51 -2.34
N ILE A 278 -21.45 -7.12 -3.08
CA ILE A 278 -20.00 -7.02 -2.86
C ILE A 278 -19.30 -6.43 -4.10
N PRO A 279 -18.95 -5.12 -4.12
CA PRO A 279 -18.27 -4.44 -5.22
C PRO A 279 -17.14 -5.24 -5.88
N GLY A 280 -16.13 -5.65 -5.09
CA GLY A 280 -14.95 -6.36 -5.59
C GLY A 280 -15.23 -7.75 -6.16
N LYS A 281 -16.46 -8.25 -6.03
CA LYS A 281 -16.93 -9.48 -6.72
C LYS A 281 -17.79 -9.20 -7.94
N LEU A 282 -18.28 -7.97 -8.12
CA LEU A 282 -19.09 -7.55 -9.26
C LEU A 282 -18.27 -6.85 -10.35
N VAL A 283 -17.15 -6.17 -10.02
CA VAL A 283 -16.24 -5.61 -11.04
C VAL A 283 -15.80 -6.63 -12.11
N PRO A 284 -15.43 -7.89 -11.77
CA PRO A 284 -15.07 -8.88 -12.79
C PRO A 284 -16.23 -9.34 -13.69
N TYR A 285 -17.49 -9.15 -13.27
CA TYR A 285 -18.64 -9.34 -14.15
C TYR A 285 -18.77 -8.12 -15.08
N LEU A 286 -18.83 -6.89 -14.56
CA LEU A 286 -18.91 -5.65 -15.36
C LEU A 286 -17.85 -5.61 -16.47
N ALA A 287 -16.58 -5.83 -16.11
CA ALA A 287 -15.45 -5.82 -17.04
C ALA A 287 -15.59 -6.85 -18.18
N LYS A 288 -16.15 -8.03 -17.89
CA LYS A 288 -16.29 -9.11 -18.88
C LYS A 288 -17.58 -8.96 -19.71
N LEU A 289 -18.68 -8.51 -19.12
CA LEU A 289 -19.93 -8.23 -19.84
C LEU A 289 -19.70 -7.10 -20.87
N GLU A 290 -19.00 -6.03 -20.49
CA GLU A 290 -18.58 -4.96 -21.41
C GLU A 290 -17.66 -5.48 -22.52
N ARG A 291 -16.52 -6.09 -22.14
CA ARG A 291 -15.46 -6.53 -23.07
C ARG A 291 -15.92 -7.60 -24.07
N TYR A 292 -16.99 -8.34 -23.78
CA TYR A 292 -17.56 -9.36 -24.68
C TYR A 292 -18.88 -8.93 -25.35
N GLY A 293 -19.23 -7.64 -25.32
CA GLY A 293 -20.26 -7.07 -26.19
C GLY A 293 -21.69 -7.42 -25.81
N ILE A 294 -21.97 -7.63 -24.52
CA ILE A 294 -23.33 -7.88 -24.02
C ILE A 294 -24.21 -6.65 -24.24
N ASP A 295 -25.46 -6.88 -24.66
CA ASP A 295 -26.46 -5.85 -24.99
C ASP A 295 -27.15 -5.32 -23.72
N ARG A 296 -27.56 -6.23 -22.82
CA ARG A 296 -28.09 -5.95 -21.47
C ARG A 296 -27.63 -6.98 -20.44
N ALA A 297 -27.51 -6.60 -19.17
CA ALA A 297 -27.32 -7.57 -18.10
C ALA A 297 -27.96 -7.16 -16.78
N GLU A 298 -28.56 -8.13 -16.10
CA GLU A 298 -29.34 -7.89 -14.88
C GLU A 298 -28.80 -8.63 -13.65
N LEU A 299 -28.71 -7.91 -12.53
CA LEU A 299 -28.44 -8.51 -11.23
C LEU A 299 -29.61 -9.39 -10.77
N PRO A 300 -29.33 -10.58 -10.18
CA PRO A 300 -30.30 -11.63 -9.90
C PRO A 300 -31.11 -11.42 -8.63
N PHE A 301 -32.22 -12.15 -8.55
CA PHE A 301 -33.17 -12.08 -7.44
C PHE A 301 -32.87 -13.14 -6.35
N TRP A 302 -31.77 -12.93 -5.61
CA TRP A 302 -31.31 -13.86 -4.56
C TRP A 302 -31.90 -13.65 -3.14
N ASN A 303 -32.91 -12.79 -2.97
CA ASN A 303 -33.37 -12.35 -1.63
C ASN A 303 -34.79 -11.75 -1.63
N GLN A 304 -34.94 -10.50 -2.05
CA GLN A 304 -36.17 -9.71 -1.93
C GLN A 304 -36.34 -8.79 -3.14
N SER A 305 -37.54 -8.74 -3.74
CA SER A 305 -37.83 -7.76 -4.79
C SER A 305 -37.89 -6.35 -4.21
N GLY A 306 -37.55 -5.34 -5.00
CA GLY A 306 -37.38 -3.98 -4.52
C GLY A 306 -36.01 -3.71 -3.88
N THR A 307 -35.01 -4.56 -4.13
CA THR A 307 -33.61 -4.39 -3.66
C THR A 307 -32.64 -3.92 -4.76
N LEU A 308 -33.12 -3.74 -6.00
CA LEU A 308 -32.28 -3.46 -7.17
C LEU A 308 -31.15 -4.49 -7.34
N GLY A 309 -31.49 -5.80 -7.31
CA GLY A 309 -30.48 -6.86 -7.43
C GLY A 309 -29.57 -7.01 -6.20
N ASP A 310 -30.11 -6.83 -4.99
CA ASP A 310 -29.35 -6.79 -3.73
C ASP A 310 -28.25 -5.70 -3.65
N LEU A 311 -28.45 -4.58 -4.36
CA LEU A 311 -27.73 -3.31 -4.11
C LEU A 311 -28.26 -2.58 -2.86
N LEU A 312 -29.53 -2.79 -2.51
CA LEU A 312 -30.13 -2.32 -1.25
C LEU A 312 -30.18 -3.43 -0.20
N THR A 313 -29.90 -3.06 1.04
CA THR A 313 -29.85 -3.95 2.23
C THR A 313 -31.14 -4.74 2.51
N SER A 314 -32.27 -4.26 2.00
CA SER A 314 -33.62 -4.84 2.09
C SER A 314 -34.54 -4.13 1.10
N ARG A 315 -35.78 -4.62 0.90
CA ARG A 315 -36.78 -3.98 0.02
C ARG A 315 -36.96 -2.49 0.36
N GLY A 316 -36.57 -1.60 -0.54
CA GLY A 316 -36.62 -0.14 -0.32
C GLY A 316 -35.75 0.36 0.85
N GLY A 317 -34.76 -0.44 1.28
CA GLY A 317 -33.85 -0.11 2.36
C GLY A 317 -32.65 0.74 1.93
N SER A 318 -31.69 0.91 2.83
CA SER A 318 -30.47 1.67 2.56
C SER A 318 -29.54 0.99 1.55
N PRO A 319 -28.79 1.76 0.74
CA PRO A 319 -27.63 1.28 -0.03
C PRO A 319 -26.63 0.43 0.77
N ASN A 320 -26.07 -0.60 0.12
CA ASN A 320 -24.83 -1.25 0.55
C ASN A 320 -23.65 -0.79 -0.33
N GLY A 321 -22.45 -1.35 -0.14
CA GLY A 321 -21.25 -0.95 -0.89
C GLY A 321 -21.40 -1.08 -2.42
N ALA A 322 -22.10 -2.11 -2.91
CA ALA A 322 -22.25 -2.32 -4.34
C ALA A 322 -23.09 -1.23 -5.00
N TYR A 323 -24.15 -0.74 -4.34
CA TYR A 323 -24.95 0.37 -4.86
C TYR A 323 -24.08 1.55 -5.32
N TRP A 324 -23.12 1.94 -4.49
CA TRP A 324 -22.22 3.05 -4.78
C TRP A 324 -21.26 2.75 -5.96
N MET A 325 -20.86 1.50 -6.13
CA MET A 325 -20.12 1.07 -7.32
C MET A 325 -20.94 1.21 -8.61
N TYR A 326 -22.24 0.90 -8.58
CA TYR A 326 -23.12 1.15 -9.73
C TYR A 326 -23.40 2.65 -9.92
N THR A 327 -23.39 3.48 -8.87
CA THR A 327 -23.44 4.96 -9.06
C THR A 327 -22.17 5.53 -9.70
N TRP A 328 -21.01 4.85 -9.62
CA TRP A 328 -19.82 5.21 -10.41
C TRP A 328 -19.95 4.73 -11.87
N TYR A 329 -20.39 3.48 -12.08
CA TYR A 329 -20.57 2.92 -13.42
C TYR A 329 -21.61 3.74 -14.22
N ALA A 330 -22.68 4.21 -13.56
CA ALA A 330 -23.65 5.16 -14.10
C ALA A 330 -23.06 6.54 -14.48
N GLN A 331 -21.82 6.86 -14.13
CA GLN A 331 -21.12 8.08 -14.58
C GLN A 331 -20.23 7.84 -15.81
N PHE A 332 -20.16 6.61 -16.33
CA PHE A 332 -19.46 6.31 -17.58
C PHE A 332 -20.27 6.91 -18.74
N GLU A 333 -19.60 7.70 -19.57
CA GLU A 333 -20.15 8.48 -20.68
C GLU A 333 -19.02 8.69 -21.70
N GLY A 334 -19.33 8.70 -23.00
CA GLY A 334 -18.31 8.64 -24.06
C GLY A 334 -18.11 7.20 -24.52
N ASP A 335 -16.86 6.75 -24.69
CA ASP A 335 -16.55 5.40 -25.16
C ASP A 335 -15.92 4.53 -24.05
N MET A 336 -16.27 3.25 -24.04
CA MET A 336 -15.63 2.20 -23.26
C MET A 336 -14.25 1.89 -23.83
N VAL A 337 -13.22 1.88 -22.99
CA VAL A 337 -11.82 1.70 -23.40
C VAL A 337 -11.23 0.36 -22.95
N THR A 338 -10.24 -0.12 -23.70
CA THR A 338 -9.69 -1.47 -23.54
C THR A 338 -8.97 -1.64 -22.19
N THR A 339 -9.38 -2.64 -21.40
CA THR A 339 -8.73 -3.00 -20.14
C THR A 339 -8.15 -4.42 -20.19
N THR A 340 -6.91 -4.58 -19.71
CA THR A 340 -6.16 -5.85 -19.70
C THR A 340 -5.77 -6.24 -18.26
N PRO A 341 -6.39 -7.28 -17.67
CA PRO A 341 -6.03 -7.80 -16.35
C PRO A 341 -4.77 -8.69 -16.41
N PRO A 342 -4.14 -9.03 -15.26
CA PRO A 342 -2.94 -9.87 -15.20
C PRO A 342 -3.06 -11.25 -15.88
N SER A 343 -4.29 -11.79 -15.97
CA SER A 343 -4.66 -12.98 -16.73
C SER A 343 -6.19 -13.12 -16.79
N ASN A 344 -6.73 -13.93 -17.71
CA ASN A 344 -8.19 -14.10 -17.86
C ASN A 344 -8.87 -14.71 -16.60
N SER A 345 -8.11 -15.43 -15.76
CA SER A 345 -8.53 -15.99 -14.46
C SER A 345 -7.97 -15.20 -13.27
N SER A 346 -7.66 -13.92 -13.48
CA SER A 346 -7.24 -13.01 -12.43
C SER A 346 -8.44 -12.59 -11.56
N PRO A 347 -8.29 -12.52 -10.23
CA PRO A 347 -9.28 -11.87 -9.38
C PRO A 347 -9.24 -10.34 -9.48
N LEU A 348 -8.13 -9.76 -9.96
CA LEU A 348 -8.07 -8.37 -10.41
C LEU A 348 -8.68 -8.25 -11.80
N GLU A 349 -9.72 -7.44 -11.91
CA GLU A 349 -10.34 -6.99 -13.16
C GLU A 349 -10.70 -5.50 -13.04
N GLY A 350 -11.01 -4.87 -14.16
CA GLY A 350 -11.52 -3.52 -14.18
C GLY A 350 -12.14 -3.11 -15.51
N VAL A 351 -12.94 -2.06 -15.47
CA VAL A 351 -13.74 -1.51 -16.57
C VAL A 351 -13.52 -0.01 -16.63
N ALA A 352 -13.43 0.57 -17.83
CA ALA A 352 -13.09 1.98 -17.99
C ALA A 352 -13.80 2.64 -19.18
N SER A 353 -13.95 3.97 -19.11
CA SER A 353 -14.45 4.82 -20.20
C SER A 353 -13.64 6.12 -20.32
N VAL A 354 -13.60 6.67 -21.53
CA VAL A 354 -13.01 7.99 -21.83
C VAL A 354 -14.08 8.94 -22.37
N ASN A 355 -13.97 10.22 -22.03
CA ASN A 355 -14.88 11.27 -22.46
C ASN A 355 -14.09 12.48 -22.98
N ASP A 356 -13.80 12.49 -24.29
CA ASP A 356 -13.06 13.54 -24.98
C ASP A 356 -13.70 14.94 -24.84
N ASP A 357 -15.04 15.02 -24.77
CA ASP A 357 -15.79 16.27 -24.57
C ASP A 357 -15.62 16.87 -23.14
N LYS A 358 -14.99 16.13 -22.22
CA LYS A 358 -14.70 16.54 -20.83
C LYS A 358 -13.21 16.46 -20.45
N ASP A 359 -12.36 15.90 -21.31
CA ASP A 359 -11.00 15.47 -20.99
C ASP A 359 -10.97 14.66 -19.66
N GLU A 360 -11.73 13.57 -19.62
CA GLU A 360 -11.94 12.74 -18.42
C GLU A 360 -11.79 11.24 -18.72
N VAL A 361 -11.01 10.50 -17.92
CA VAL A 361 -10.95 9.02 -17.92
C VAL A 361 -11.49 8.48 -16.60
N ARG A 362 -12.43 7.53 -16.67
CA ARG A 362 -13.04 6.88 -15.51
C ARG A 362 -12.75 5.39 -15.51
N ILE A 363 -12.31 4.86 -14.37
CA ILE A 363 -11.90 3.46 -14.20
C ILE A 363 -12.54 2.92 -12.92
N ILE A 364 -13.15 1.73 -12.99
CA ILE A 364 -13.58 0.96 -11.82
C ILE A 364 -12.79 -0.33 -11.80
N ALA A 365 -12.09 -0.60 -10.69
CA ALA A 365 -11.23 -1.77 -10.50
C ALA A 365 -11.53 -2.47 -9.17
N GLY A 366 -11.23 -3.77 -9.06
CA GLY A 366 -11.44 -4.48 -7.81
C GLY A 366 -11.10 -5.97 -7.82
N GLY A 367 -11.43 -6.62 -6.71
CA GLY A 367 -11.34 -8.08 -6.51
C GLY A 367 -9.97 -8.62 -6.07
N ASN A 368 -8.90 -7.85 -6.22
CA ASN A 368 -7.55 -8.21 -5.77
C ASN A 368 -7.34 -8.07 -4.25
N THR A 369 -6.22 -8.58 -3.73
CA THR A 369 -5.75 -8.33 -2.36
C THR A 369 -4.31 -7.83 -2.36
N GLY A 370 -4.04 -6.72 -1.66
CA GLY A 370 -2.71 -6.13 -1.50
C GLY A 370 -2.29 -5.21 -2.65
N ALA A 371 -0.97 -5.01 -2.79
CA ALA A 371 -0.38 -4.11 -3.78
C ALA A 371 -0.90 -4.38 -5.20
N THR A 372 -1.46 -3.33 -5.80
CA THR A 372 -2.06 -3.32 -7.12
C THR A 372 -1.62 -2.06 -7.83
N SER A 373 -1.37 -2.14 -9.14
CA SER A 373 -1.05 -0.99 -9.98
C SER A 373 -2.12 -0.86 -11.06
N ILE A 374 -2.69 0.33 -11.23
CA ILE A 374 -3.50 0.67 -12.39
C ILE A 374 -2.61 1.52 -13.30
N VAL A 375 -2.22 0.95 -14.45
CA VAL A 375 -1.48 1.67 -15.48
C VAL A 375 -2.48 2.23 -16.47
N VAL A 376 -2.40 3.52 -16.76
CA VAL A 376 -3.28 4.20 -17.73
C VAL A 376 -2.39 4.76 -18.83
N ASN A 377 -2.57 4.25 -20.05
CA ASN A 377 -1.82 4.62 -21.25
C ASN A 377 -2.65 5.55 -22.15
N GLY A 378 -1.99 6.26 -23.07
CA GLY A 378 -2.65 7.04 -24.12
C GLY A 378 -3.19 8.40 -23.66
N LEU A 379 -2.77 8.88 -22.48
CA LEU A 379 -3.19 10.18 -21.96
C LEU A 379 -2.66 11.35 -22.80
N ASP A 380 -1.57 11.14 -23.54
CA ASP A 380 -1.01 12.09 -24.50
C ASP A 380 -1.86 12.29 -25.78
N GLN A 381 -2.88 11.45 -25.98
CA GLN A 381 -3.87 11.60 -27.05
C GLN A 381 -5.11 12.41 -26.62
N LEU A 382 -5.23 12.76 -25.33
CA LEU A 382 -6.31 13.55 -24.73
C LEU A 382 -5.81 14.98 -24.43
N ASN A 383 -6.68 15.98 -24.27
CA ASN A 383 -6.24 17.37 -24.02
C ASN A 383 -5.94 17.64 -22.53
N LEU A 384 -5.49 16.61 -21.82
CA LEU A 384 -5.27 16.58 -20.38
C LEU A 384 -4.06 17.42 -19.90
N GLY A 385 -3.04 17.55 -20.75
CA GLY A 385 -1.77 18.23 -20.44
C GLY A 385 -0.64 17.28 -20.02
N ASP A 386 0.53 17.86 -19.72
CA ASP A 386 1.72 17.13 -19.28
C ASP A 386 1.61 16.67 -17.80
N ASP A 387 0.66 17.22 -17.04
CA ASP A 387 0.27 16.85 -15.67
C ASP A 387 -1.22 16.49 -15.63
N VAL A 388 -1.61 15.51 -14.81
CA VAL A 388 -3.02 15.13 -14.60
C VAL A 388 -3.38 15.04 -13.12
N ASN A 389 -4.61 15.42 -12.77
CA ASN A 389 -5.15 15.18 -11.44
C ASN A 389 -5.83 13.80 -11.39
N VAL A 390 -5.49 13.01 -10.38
CA VAL A 390 -6.08 11.68 -10.16
C VAL A 390 -6.80 11.63 -8.82
N MET A 391 -8.13 11.49 -8.87
CA MET A 391 -8.94 11.14 -7.71
C MET A 391 -9.04 9.62 -7.60
N LEU A 392 -8.61 9.08 -6.47
CA LEU A 392 -8.78 7.67 -6.10
C LEU A 392 -9.83 7.57 -4.98
N GLU A 393 -10.91 6.84 -5.22
CA GLU A 393 -11.94 6.50 -4.22
C GLU A 393 -12.01 4.99 -3.98
N TYR A 394 -12.60 4.60 -2.85
CA TYR A 394 -13.09 3.24 -2.63
C TYR A 394 -14.50 3.24 -2.04
N THR A 395 -15.21 2.12 -2.20
CA THR A 395 -16.50 1.87 -1.53
C THR A 395 -16.43 0.59 -0.69
N PRO A 396 -16.62 0.66 0.64
CA PRO A 396 -16.46 -0.49 1.51
C PRO A 396 -17.66 -1.44 1.46
N ALA A 397 -17.32 -2.73 1.55
CA ALA A 397 -18.26 -3.83 1.53
C ALA A 397 -18.34 -4.53 2.90
N TYR A 398 -19.46 -4.33 3.60
CA TYR A 398 -19.73 -4.96 4.90
C TYR A 398 -20.75 -6.11 4.80
N GLY A 399 -20.94 -6.65 3.58
CA GLY A 399 -21.93 -7.66 3.23
C GLY A 399 -23.28 -7.08 2.78
N ARG A 400 -24.00 -7.80 1.90
CA ARG A 400 -25.19 -7.28 1.18
C ARG A 400 -26.31 -6.67 2.05
N THR A 401 -26.49 -7.16 3.27
CA THR A 401 -27.51 -6.69 4.23
C THR A 401 -27.03 -5.56 5.15
N THR A 402 -25.77 -5.12 5.04
CA THR A 402 -25.17 -4.08 5.87
C THR A 402 -25.06 -2.77 5.07
N PRO A 403 -25.52 -1.61 5.61
CA PRO A 403 -25.49 -0.37 4.87
C PRO A 403 -24.07 0.21 4.74
N THR A 404 -23.80 0.86 3.61
CA THR A 404 -22.59 1.67 3.38
C THR A 404 -23.01 3.11 3.13
N ALA A 405 -22.34 4.08 3.76
CA ALA A 405 -22.76 5.48 3.74
C ALA A 405 -22.51 6.18 2.39
N GLY A 406 -21.46 5.79 1.68
CA GLY A 406 -21.03 6.36 0.40
C GLY A 406 -19.64 5.83 -0.02
N PRO A 407 -19.14 6.24 -1.19
CA PRO A 407 -17.71 6.27 -1.49
C PRO A 407 -16.90 7.06 -0.45
N ILE A 408 -15.59 6.79 -0.38
CA ILE A 408 -14.62 7.56 0.39
C ILE A 408 -13.38 7.78 -0.48
N THR A 409 -12.98 9.03 -0.67
CA THR A 409 -11.74 9.41 -1.37
C THR A 409 -10.51 9.00 -0.54
N ILE A 410 -9.57 8.28 -1.15
CA ILE A 410 -8.27 7.92 -0.57
C ILE A 410 -7.27 9.05 -0.77
N SER A 411 -7.21 9.57 -2.00
CA SER A 411 -6.28 10.63 -2.40
C SER A 411 -6.84 11.38 -3.61
N ASN A 412 -6.48 12.66 -3.72
CA ASN A 412 -6.74 13.48 -4.90
C ASN A 412 -5.46 14.25 -5.23
N THR A 413 -4.62 13.71 -6.11
CA THR A 413 -3.21 14.11 -6.27
C THR A 413 -2.81 14.25 -7.73
N THR A 414 -1.93 15.20 -8.02
CA THR A 414 -1.32 15.37 -9.35
C THR A 414 -0.31 14.25 -9.65
N TYR A 415 -0.25 13.84 -10.91
CA TYR A 415 0.73 12.92 -11.49
C TYR A 415 1.31 13.56 -12.76
N GLU A 416 2.63 13.56 -12.90
CA GLU A 416 3.32 13.86 -14.16
C GLU A 416 3.00 12.75 -15.18
N VAL A 417 2.63 13.10 -16.41
CA VAL A 417 2.40 12.14 -17.49
C VAL A 417 3.75 11.72 -18.08
N GLY A 418 4.04 10.42 -18.05
CA GLY A 418 5.30 9.88 -18.56
C GLY A 418 5.49 10.16 -20.05
N SER A 419 6.76 10.19 -20.49
CA SER A 419 7.13 10.44 -21.91
C SER A 419 6.64 9.38 -22.91
N ASP A 420 5.95 8.34 -22.44
CA ASP A 420 5.25 7.30 -23.20
C ASP A 420 3.72 7.45 -23.16
N GLY A 421 3.20 8.57 -22.63
CA GLY A 421 1.77 8.86 -22.52
C GLY A 421 1.07 8.15 -21.36
N SER A 422 1.82 7.68 -20.35
CA SER A 422 1.29 6.84 -19.27
C SER A 422 1.42 7.42 -17.85
N ILE A 423 0.55 6.93 -16.94
CA ILE A 423 0.71 7.05 -15.48
C ILE A 423 0.52 5.69 -14.80
N THR A 424 1.06 5.54 -13.58
CA THR A 424 0.85 4.36 -12.74
C THR A 424 0.29 4.73 -11.37
N VAL A 425 -0.97 4.34 -11.09
CA VAL A 425 -1.68 4.61 -9.83
C VAL A 425 -1.55 3.40 -8.89
N PRO A 426 -0.86 3.52 -7.73
CA PRO A 426 -0.71 2.44 -6.75
C PRO A 426 -1.93 2.37 -5.82
N ILE A 427 -2.49 1.17 -5.65
CA ILE A 427 -3.65 0.91 -4.80
C ILE A 427 -3.37 -0.31 -3.92
N VAL A 428 -3.58 -0.19 -2.61
CA VAL A 428 -3.55 -1.35 -1.72
C VAL A 428 -4.95 -1.95 -1.60
N MET A 429 -5.23 -2.97 -2.42
CA MET A 429 -6.59 -3.47 -2.63
C MET A 429 -7.10 -4.42 -1.55
N ASN A 430 -8.41 -4.32 -1.34
CA ASN A 430 -9.23 -5.18 -0.49
C ASN A 430 -10.23 -5.96 -1.39
N PRO A 431 -10.29 -7.30 -1.33
CA PRO A 431 -10.94 -8.15 -2.34
C PRO A 431 -12.48 -8.13 -2.34
N ALA A 432 -13.09 -7.39 -1.43
CA ALA A 432 -14.53 -7.13 -1.38
C ALA A 432 -14.88 -5.69 -1.78
N TYR A 433 -13.93 -4.76 -1.69
CA TYR A 433 -14.15 -3.35 -1.98
C TYR A 433 -14.04 -3.10 -3.50
N GLY A 434 -14.68 -2.01 -3.94
CA GLY A 434 -14.54 -1.48 -5.29
C GLY A 434 -13.73 -0.21 -5.20
N TYR A 435 -12.89 0.03 -6.21
CA TYR A 435 -12.04 1.20 -6.34
C TYR A 435 -12.44 1.96 -7.60
N HIS A 436 -12.45 3.28 -7.51
CA HIS A 436 -12.78 4.18 -8.62
C HIS A 436 -11.63 5.17 -8.79
N ILE A 437 -11.17 5.32 -10.02
CA ILE A 437 -10.09 6.22 -10.39
C ILE A 437 -10.66 7.16 -11.45
N VAL A 438 -10.56 8.46 -11.22
CA VAL A 438 -10.92 9.50 -12.19
C VAL A 438 -9.67 10.32 -12.50
N VAL A 439 -9.32 10.40 -13.77
CA VAL A 439 -8.21 11.21 -14.30
C VAL A 439 -8.79 12.41 -15.04
N THR A 440 -8.33 13.61 -14.70
CA THR A 440 -8.75 14.90 -15.30
C THR A 440 -7.55 15.82 -15.51
N GLU A 441 -7.76 16.96 -16.18
CA GLU A 441 -6.83 18.10 -16.21
C GLU A 441 -6.26 18.39 -14.80
N ALA A 442 -4.99 18.80 -14.73
CA ALA A 442 -4.29 19.08 -13.49
C ALA A 442 -5.01 20.13 -12.61
N GLY A 443 -5.05 19.84 -11.31
CA GLY A 443 -5.66 20.71 -10.30
C GLY A 443 -4.74 20.90 -9.10
N VAL A 444 -5.26 21.55 -8.05
CA VAL A 444 -4.56 21.61 -6.75
C VAL A 444 -4.78 20.29 -6.03
N GLY A 445 -3.79 19.39 -6.13
CA GLY A 445 -3.78 18.14 -5.38
C GLY A 445 -3.70 18.39 -3.86
N GLU A 446 -4.36 17.53 -3.09
CA GLU A 446 -4.28 17.54 -1.62
C GLU A 446 -3.11 16.65 -1.16
N THR A 447 -2.28 17.16 -0.25
CA THR A 447 -1.19 16.40 0.37
C THR A 447 -1.37 16.29 1.89
N LEU A 448 -0.82 15.22 2.45
CA LEU A 448 -0.65 14.98 3.89
C LEU A 448 0.81 15.20 4.33
N ASP A 449 1.61 15.91 3.54
CA ASP A 449 2.98 16.33 3.92
C ASP A 449 2.95 17.23 5.17
N GLY A 450 3.74 16.87 6.19
CA GLY A 450 3.89 17.67 7.42
C GLY A 450 4.12 16.85 8.69
N SER A 451 4.27 17.53 9.82
CA SER A 451 4.52 16.92 11.13
C SER A 451 3.23 16.59 11.88
N TYR A 452 3.06 15.36 12.36
CA TYR A 452 1.85 14.92 13.05
C TYR A 452 2.12 14.09 14.31
N VAL A 453 1.29 14.29 15.34
CA VAL A 453 1.09 13.30 16.42
C VAL A 453 0.00 12.34 15.99
N ILE A 454 0.39 11.09 15.71
CA ILE A 454 -0.51 10.03 15.25
C ILE A 454 -1.10 9.30 16.46
N THR A 455 -2.41 9.36 16.68
CA THR A 455 -3.07 8.73 17.84
C THR A 455 -4.04 7.63 17.44
N ASN A 456 -4.08 6.51 18.18
CA ASN A 456 -4.97 5.39 17.87
C ASN A 456 -6.43 5.71 18.23
N GLY A 457 -7.35 5.47 17.30
CA GLY A 457 -8.77 5.81 17.39
C GLY A 457 -9.60 4.98 18.37
N ASN A 458 -9.03 3.92 18.96
CA ASN A 458 -9.64 3.07 20.00
C ASN A 458 -9.06 3.33 21.41
N SER A 459 -7.76 3.59 21.53
CA SER A 459 -7.10 3.83 22.83
C SER A 459 -6.88 5.31 23.18
N GLY A 460 -6.83 6.19 22.18
CA GLY A 460 -6.42 7.59 22.32
C GLY A 460 -4.92 7.80 22.57
N MET A 461 -4.11 6.74 22.47
CA MET A 461 -2.66 6.78 22.72
C MET A 461 -1.87 7.10 21.45
N ALA A 462 -0.76 7.82 21.59
CA ALA A 462 0.14 8.21 20.51
C ALA A 462 1.01 7.03 20.04
N LEU A 463 1.34 7.02 18.75
CA LEU A 463 2.28 6.10 18.11
C LEU A 463 3.73 6.51 18.46
N GLU A 464 4.51 5.61 19.04
CA GLU A 464 5.86 5.93 19.52
C GLU A 464 6.80 4.72 19.36
N PRO A 465 8.06 4.90 18.90
CA PRO A 465 9.08 3.88 19.02
C PRO A 465 9.33 3.48 20.50
N SER A 466 9.74 2.23 20.75
CA SER A 466 10.16 1.83 22.10
C SER A 466 11.51 2.44 22.52
N GLY A 467 12.28 2.91 21.54
CA GLY A 467 13.54 3.65 21.65
C GLY A 467 13.96 4.18 20.26
N PRO A 468 15.04 4.99 20.19
CA PRO A 468 15.45 5.65 18.95
C PRO A 468 16.43 4.81 18.09
N ALA A 469 16.49 3.49 18.24
CA ALA A 469 17.42 2.63 17.50
C ALA A 469 16.77 1.93 16.28
N ASP A 470 17.58 1.67 15.25
CA ASP A 470 17.15 0.97 14.04
C ASP A 470 16.68 -0.46 14.37
N GLY A 471 15.41 -0.76 14.07
CA GLY A 471 14.72 -2.00 14.40
C GLY A 471 13.95 -1.99 15.74
N ASP A 472 13.91 -0.88 16.49
CA ASP A 472 13.13 -0.81 17.74
C ASP A 472 11.61 -0.95 17.45
N PRO A 473 10.89 -1.83 18.18
CA PRO A 473 9.44 -1.98 18.02
C PRO A 473 8.64 -0.70 18.26
N VAL A 474 7.62 -0.47 17.44
CA VAL A 474 6.67 0.62 17.65
C VAL A 474 5.54 0.16 18.58
N VAL A 475 5.16 1.04 19.51
CA VAL A 475 4.15 0.83 20.54
C VAL A 475 3.17 2.01 20.56
N GLN A 476 2.10 1.90 21.35
CA GLN A 476 1.30 3.06 21.76
C GLN A 476 1.68 3.51 23.18
N LYS A 477 1.72 4.83 23.44
CA LYS A 477 1.93 5.43 24.78
C LYS A 477 1.02 6.64 25.01
N PRO A 478 0.76 7.07 26.27
CA PRO A 478 0.06 8.32 26.55
C PRO A 478 0.74 9.52 25.89
N THR A 479 -0.05 10.44 25.32
CA THR A 479 0.49 11.60 24.58
C THR A 479 1.33 12.52 25.47
N SER A 480 2.57 12.79 25.05
CA SER A 480 3.55 13.69 25.68
C SER A 480 3.78 14.96 24.88
N GLY A 481 3.66 14.91 23.55
CA GLY A 481 4.06 16.00 22.65
C GLY A 481 5.58 16.14 22.46
N SER A 482 6.34 15.05 22.66
CA SER A 482 7.78 14.99 22.37
C SER A 482 8.06 14.39 20.99
N ASP A 483 9.21 14.71 20.40
CA ASP A 483 9.65 14.28 19.05
C ASP A 483 9.58 12.76 18.82
N ALA A 484 9.72 11.95 19.87
CA ALA A 484 9.50 10.50 19.83
C ALA A 484 8.07 10.10 19.36
N GLN A 485 7.07 10.96 19.56
CA GLN A 485 5.67 10.80 19.15
C GLN A 485 5.30 11.61 17.90
N THR A 486 6.23 12.43 17.40
CA THR A 486 6.05 13.20 16.17
C THR A 486 6.49 12.35 14.99
N TRP A 487 5.64 12.29 13.98
CA TRP A 487 5.88 11.59 12.73
C TRP A 487 5.66 12.56 11.57
N ASN A 488 6.71 12.75 10.78
CA ASN A 488 6.69 13.54 9.57
C ASN A 488 6.15 12.63 8.47
N LEU A 489 4.97 12.96 7.94
CA LEU A 489 4.47 12.33 6.73
C LEU A 489 5.21 13.00 5.56
N VAL A 490 5.88 12.19 4.75
CA VAL A 490 6.66 12.61 3.58
C VAL A 490 6.15 11.85 2.38
N SER A 491 5.61 12.57 1.40
CA SER A 491 5.08 12.02 0.16
C SER A 491 6.17 11.25 -0.59
N ALA A 492 5.84 10.02 -0.99
CA ALA A 492 6.60 9.21 -1.92
C ALA A 492 6.01 9.29 -3.35
N GLY A 493 5.18 10.31 -3.61
CA GLY A 493 4.37 10.43 -4.82
C GLY A 493 3.14 9.52 -4.80
N SER A 494 2.23 9.75 -5.74
CA SER A 494 1.13 8.84 -6.08
C SER A 494 0.22 8.41 -4.90
N GLY A 495 0.03 9.29 -3.90
CA GLY A 495 -0.77 9.01 -2.70
C GLY A 495 -0.14 8.03 -1.70
N LEU A 496 1.15 7.69 -1.86
CA LEU A 496 1.94 6.93 -0.90
C LEU A 496 2.79 7.86 -0.04
N TYR A 497 3.00 7.51 1.23
CA TYR A 497 3.77 8.30 2.19
C TYR A 497 4.75 7.41 2.96
N ARG A 498 5.91 7.99 3.29
CA ARG A 498 6.79 7.55 4.38
C ARG A 498 6.32 8.25 5.66
N LEU A 499 6.39 7.55 6.78
CA LEU A 499 6.12 8.12 8.12
C LEU A 499 7.44 8.10 8.87
N GLU A 500 8.12 9.24 9.00
CA GLU A 500 9.46 9.35 9.57
C GLU A 500 9.42 9.95 10.99
N ASN A 501 10.03 9.27 11.95
CA ASN A 501 9.99 9.71 13.35
C ASN A 501 10.98 10.84 13.63
N ALA A 502 10.50 11.94 14.21
CA ALA A 502 11.30 13.16 14.37
C ALA A 502 12.51 13.02 15.34
N GLU A 503 12.43 12.17 16.37
CA GLU A 503 13.57 11.93 17.28
C GLU A 503 14.71 11.13 16.62
N SER A 504 14.37 10.15 15.76
CA SER A 504 15.34 9.16 15.26
C SER A 504 15.69 9.27 13.77
N GLY A 505 14.85 9.94 12.96
CA GLY A 505 14.97 9.97 11.50
C GLY A 505 14.67 8.63 10.82
N PHE A 506 14.08 7.67 11.54
CA PHE A 506 13.75 6.35 10.99
C PHE A 506 12.27 6.26 10.57
N ALA A 507 12.02 5.54 9.48
CA ALA A 507 10.69 5.36 8.92
C ALA A 507 9.93 4.21 9.59
N LEU A 508 8.60 4.36 9.74
CA LEU A 508 7.70 3.30 10.18
C LEU A 508 7.73 2.15 9.15
N GLY A 509 8.31 1.01 9.53
CA GLY A 509 8.43 -0.16 8.68
C GLY A 509 7.88 -1.44 9.31
N ILE A 510 7.63 -2.44 8.48
CA ILE A 510 7.28 -3.80 8.96
C ILE A 510 8.54 -4.65 9.14
N GLN A 511 8.66 -5.30 10.30
CA GLN A 511 9.85 -6.05 10.68
C GLN A 511 10.23 -7.11 9.64
N GLY A 512 11.38 -6.91 8.98
CA GLY A 512 11.92 -7.81 7.96
C GLY A 512 11.05 -7.96 6.70
N GLY A 513 10.13 -7.01 6.43
CA GLY A 513 9.21 -7.08 5.29
C GLY A 513 8.21 -8.25 5.34
N ALA A 514 7.96 -8.82 6.52
CA ALA A 514 7.11 -9.99 6.65
C ALA A 514 5.65 -9.69 6.23
N THR A 515 5.10 -10.51 5.33
CA THR A 515 3.74 -10.34 4.76
C THR A 515 2.63 -11.05 5.55
N THR A 516 2.88 -11.45 6.79
CA THR A 516 1.92 -12.21 7.60
C THR A 516 1.16 -11.34 8.60
N ASN A 517 -0.14 -11.63 8.75
CA ASN A 517 -0.99 -11.16 9.86
C ASN A 517 -0.25 -11.30 11.21
N GLY A 518 -0.03 -10.17 11.88
CA GLY A 518 0.63 -10.10 13.18
C GLY A 518 2.12 -9.77 13.16
N ALA A 519 2.73 -9.50 11.99
CA ALA A 519 4.09 -8.97 11.93
C ALA A 519 4.17 -7.58 12.59
N LEU A 520 5.25 -7.33 13.35
CA LEU A 520 5.42 -6.12 14.15
C LEU A 520 5.81 -4.91 13.28
N ALA A 521 5.34 -3.73 13.68
CA ALA A 521 5.87 -2.46 13.21
C ALA A 521 7.13 -2.08 14.01
N VAL A 522 8.10 -1.49 13.33
CA VAL A 522 9.41 -1.06 13.85
C VAL A 522 9.77 0.31 13.28
N ALA A 523 10.56 1.09 14.01
CA ALA A 523 11.32 2.19 13.41
C ALA A 523 12.49 1.57 12.63
N ALA A 524 12.64 1.90 11.35
CA ALA A 524 13.63 1.27 10.47
C ALA A 524 14.32 2.26 9.51
N SER A 525 15.60 2.05 9.27
CA SER A 525 16.37 2.78 8.25
C SER A 525 16.04 2.33 6.81
N GLY A 526 16.31 3.19 5.81
CA GLY A 526 16.20 2.84 4.38
C GLY A 526 14.92 3.28 3.65
N THR A 527 14.68 2.69 2.48
CA THR A 527 13.69 3.11 1.46
C THR A 527 12.92 1.94 0.82
N ALA A 528 12.64 0.89 1.59
CA ALA A 528 12.00 -0.32 1.07
C ALA A 528 10.45 -0.24 1.06
N GLU A 529 9.80 -1.04 0.21
CA GLU A 529 8.34 -1.08 0.03
C GLU A 529 7.53 -1.29 1.33
N ASN A 530 8.13 -1.98 2.31
CA ASN A 530 7.55 -2.20 3.63
C ASN A 530 7.59 -0.98 4.56
N GLN A 531 8.11 0.16 4.10
CA GLN A 531 8.08 1.48 4.75
C GLN A 531 7.15 2.47 4.02
N LEU A 532 6.51 2.06 2.91
CA LEU A 532 5.54 2.88 2.17
C LEU A 532 4.11 2.56 2.65
N TRP A 533 3.34 3.62 2.91
CA TRP A 533 1.99 3.53 3.44
C TRP A 533 1.01 4.35 2.60
N GLN A 534 -0.15 3.76 2.29
CA GLN A 534 -1.31 4.46 1.75
C GLN A 534 -2.25 4.83 2.91
N PRO A 535 -2.44 6.13 3.25
CA PRO A 535 -3.42 6.58 4.22
C PRO A 535 -4.82 6.46 3.61
N VAL A 536 -5.67 5.60 4.19
CA VAL A 536 -7.05 5.38 3.73
C VAL A 536 -8.01 5.93 4.78
N PRO A 537 -8.64 7.11 4.57
CA PRO A 537 -9.54 7.71 5.55
C PRO A 537 -10.82 6.88 5.73
N ASP A 538 -11.54 7.17 6.81
CA ASP A 538 -12.89 6.69 7.10
C ASP A 538 -13.93 7.82 7.00
N SER A 539 -15.20 7.47 7.11
CA SER A 539 -16.32 8.44 7.11
C SER A 539 -16.34 9.42 8.30
N THR A 540 -15.34 9.38 9.19
CA THR A 540 -15.14 10.28 10.32
C THR A 540 -13.84 11.09 10.25
N GLY A 541 -13.02 10.91 9.19
CA GLY A 541 -11.73 11.59 9.01
C GLY A 541 -10.55 10.95 9.74
N LYS A 542 -10.65 9.68 10.15
CA LYS A 542 -9.52 8.89 10.69
C LYS A 542 -8.92 8.01 9.61
N TYR A 543 -7.60 7.80 9.64
CA TYR A 543 -6.87 7.07 8.61
C TYR A 543 -6.54 5.64 9.03
N ARG A 544 -6.75 4.67 8.13
CA ARG A 544 -6.06 3.37 8.17
C ARG A 544 -4.78 3.49 7.34
N PHE A 545 -3.62 3.35 7.97
CA PHE A 545 -2.37 3.22 7.23
C PHE A 545 -2.27 1.80 6.67
N THR A 546 -2.26 1.68 5.35
CA THR A 546 -2.18 0.38 4.66
C THR A 546 -0.83 0.26 3.97
N ASN A 547 -0.03 -0.73 4.38
CA ASN A 547 1.35 -0.90 3.90
C ASN A 547 1.36 -1.40 2.45
N TYR A 548 2.12 -0.74 1.57
CA TYR A 548 2.19 -1.13 0.16
C TYR A 548 2.85 -2.51 0.02
N GLY A 549 4.08 -2.68 0.53
CA GLY A 549 4.86 -3.91 0.37
C GLY A 549 4.27 -5.19 1.00
N THR A 550 3.25 -5.09 1.87
CA THR A 550 2.60 -6.27 2.49
C THR A 550 1.10 -6.39 2.25
N GLY A 551 0.43 -5.34 1.80
CA GLY A 551 -1.02 -5.32 1.61
C GLY A 551 -1.86 -5.27 2.89
N GLN A 552 -1.29 -4.80 4.01
CA GLN A 552 -1.92 -4.92 5.35
C GLN A 552 -2.02 -3.60 6.11
N THR A 553 -3.10 -3.47 6.88
CA THR A 553 -3.41 -2.30 7.72
C THR A 553 -2.67 -2.32 9.06
N LEU A 554 -2.14 -1.17 9.48
CA LEU A 554 -1.52 -0.92 10.78
C LEU A 554 -2.57 -0.95 11.92
N GLY A 555 -2.30 -1.68 13.00
CA GLY A 555 -3.20 -1.79 14.15
C GLY A 555 -2.50 -2.10 15.47
N VAL A 556 -3.24 -1.98 16.58
CA VAL A 556 -2.75 -2.33 17.92
C VAL A 556 -2.99 -3.81 18.20
N VAL A 557 -1.96 -4.53 18.70
CA VAL A 557 -2.07 -5.97 19.02
C VAL A 557 -3.27 -6.24 19.92
N GLY A 558 -4.23 -7.02 19.40
CA GLY A 558 -5.44 -7.45 20.11
C GLY A 558 -6.42 -6.32 20.47
N ALA A 559 -6.37 -5.18 19.77
CA ALA A 559 -7.14 -3.97 20.08
C ALA A 559 -6.92 -3.44 21.52
N SER A 560 -5.71 -3.63 22.06
CA SER A 560 -5.34 -3.21 23.41
C SER A 560 -5.47 -1.70 23.63
N THR A 561 -5.92 -1.30 24.82
CA THR A 561 -5.94 0.09 25.28
C THR A 561 -4.89 0.37 26.37
N GLN A 562 -3.89 -0.51 26.50
CA GLN A 562 -2.82 -0.40 27.49
C GLN A 562 -1.59 0.32 26.92
N ASP A 563 -0.93 1.07 27.80
CA ASP A 563 0.40 1.67 27.56
C ASP A 563 1.44 0.58 27.24
N GLY A 564 2.34 0.88 26.29
CA GLY A 564 3.37 -0.03 25.80
C GLY A 564 2.84 -1.20 24.96
N ALA A 565 1.57 -1.21 24.56
CA ALA A 565 1.06 -2.25 23.66
C ALA A 565 1.68 -2.13 22.27
N SER A 566 2.22 -3.23 21.75
CA SER A 566 2.90 -3.27 20.46
C SER A 566 1.97 -3.04 19.28
N ILE A 567 2.51 -2.42 18.24
CA ILE A 567 1.83 -2.19 16.97
C ILE A 567 2.21 -3.30 15.97
N ASN A 568 1.24 -3.75 15.19
CA ASN A 568 1.41 -4.76 14.16
C ASN A 568 0.66 -4.41 12.88
N GLN A 569 0.81 -5.24 11.86
CA GLN A 569 -0.05 -5.22 10.67
C GLN A 569 -1.03 -6.40 10.65
N TRP A 570 -2.12 -6.23 9.91
CA TRP A 570 -3.10 -7.28 9.66
C TRP A 570 -3.92 -6.98 8.40
N ALA A 571 -4.40 -8.03 7.71
CA ALA A 571 -5.31 -7.93 6.57
C ALA A 571 -6.56 -7.11 6.93
N ASP A 572 -6.92 -6.17 6.06
CA ASP A 572 -8.00 -5.19 6.27
C ASP A 572 -9.37 -5.85 6.50
N GLY A 573 -10.31 -5.17 7.15
CA GLY A 573 -11.69 -5.63 7.34
C GLY A 573 -11.86 -7.02 7.99
N VAL A 574 -10.91 -7.39 8.87
CA VAL A 574 -10.88 -8.60 9.71
C VAL A 574 -10.59 -8.17 11.15
N ALA A 575 -11.35 -8.61 12.15
CA ALA A 575 -11.10 -8.20 13.55
C ALA A 575 -9.70 -8.64 14.05
N SER A 576 -8.91 -7.73 14.63
CA SER A 576 -7.57 -8.00 15.21
C SER A 576 -7.61 -8.75 16.55
N THR A 577 -8.82 -8.97 17.10
CA THR A 577 -9.10 -9.78 18.30
C THR A 577 -8.86 -11.29 18.10
N GLY A 578 -8.12 -11.67 17.06
CA GLY A 578 -7.76 -13.04 16.69
C GLY A 578 -6.98 -13.75 17.79
N CYS A 579 -7.72 -14.53 18.57
CA CYS A 579 -7.23 -15.13 19.80
C CYS A 579 -5.96 -15.94 19.59
N GLN A 580 -4.94 -15.64 20.40
CA GLN A 580 -3.70 -16.40 20.43
C GLN A 580 -3.82 -17.50 21.51
N PRO A 581 -3.68 -18.80 21.18
CA PRO A 581 -3.74 -19.87 22.18
C PRO A 581 -2.65 -19.77 23.26
N THR A 582 -1.63 -18.93 23.05
CA THR A 582 -0.58 -18.56 24.01
C THR A 582 -0.95 -17.41 24.96
N THR A 583 -2.19 -16.91 24.89
CA THR A 583 -2.76 -15.89 25.81
C THR A 583 -3.86 -16.49 26.70
N SER A 584 -4.67 -15.67 27.36
CA SER A 584 -5.71 -16.13 28.29
C SER A 584 -6.68 -17.12 27.65
N ARG A 585 -6.90 -18.24 28.33
CA ARG A 585 -7.87 -19.28 27.96
C ARG A 585 -9.29 -18.73 27.89
N GLN A 586 -10.11 -19.23 26.97
CA GLN A 586 -11.52 -18.83 26.87
C GLN A 586 -12.40 -19.65 27.85
N PRO A 587 -13.66 -19.25 28.09
CA PRO A 587 -14.61 -20.10 28.83
C PRO A 587 -14.80 -21.47 28.18
N GLY A 588 -14.56 -22.54 28.94
CA GLY A 588 -14.69 -23.91 28.44
C GLY A 588 -16.12 -24.45 28.47
N LYS A 589 -16.27 -25.74 28.18
CA LYS A 589 -17.39 -26.54 28.68
C LYS A 589 -17.17 -26.85 30.16
N ILE A 590 -15.91 -27.04 30.56
CA ILE A 590 -15.47 -27.35 31.92
C ILE A 590 -14.28 -26.43 32.21
N GLY A 591 -14.41 -25.48 33.13
CA GLY A 591 -13.33 -24.54 33.42
C GLY A 591 -12.99 -23.64 32.23
N THR A 592 -11.77 -23.72 31.71
CA THR A 592 -11.33 -22.91 30.55
C THR A 592 -10.73 -23.73 29.41
N ALA A 593 -11.04 -23.36 28.18
CA ALA A 593 -10.69 -24.08 26.97
C ALA A 593 -9.58 -23.42 26.14
N LEU A 594 -8.97 -24.23 25.27
CA LEU A 594 -8.02 -23.82 24.25
C LEU A 594 -8.76 -23.44 22.96
N ASP A 595 -8.57 -22.22 22.48
CA ASP A 595 -9.12 -21.75 21.19
C ASP A 595 -7.99 -21.66 20.16
N PHE A 596 -8.22 -22.18 18.96
CA PHE A 596 -7.25 -22.12 17.87
C PHE A 596 -7.52 -20.97 16.90
N CYS A 597 -8.69 -20.33 16.94
CA CYS A 597 -9.12 -19.20 16.09
C CYS A 597 -8.84 -19.37 14.56
N GLY A 598 -8.72 -20.60 14.06
CA GLY A 598 -8.31 -20.88 12.67
C GLY A 598 -6.86 -20.52 12.36
N THR A 599 -6.08 -20.11 13.35
CA THR A 599 -4.65 -19.82 13.23
C THR A 599 -3.86 -21.09 12.96
N SER A 600 -2.65 -20.96 12.42
CA SER A 600 -1.72 -22.09 12.23
C SER A 600 -1.11 -22.63 13.54
N SER A 601 -1.51 -22.07 14.69
CA SER A 601 -1.13 -22.53 16.03
C SER A 601 -1.58 -23.96 16.32
N TYR A 602 -0.86 -24.66 17.19
CA TYR A 602 -1.21 -26.03 17.57
C TYR A 602 -0.68 -26.43 18.95
N GLY A 603 -1.39 -27.35 19.60
CA GLY A 603 -0.86 -28.06 20.76
C GLY A 603 0.07 -29.19 20.30
N GLN A 604 1.30 -29.25 20.81
CA GLN A 604 2.26 -30.33 20.61
C GLN A 604 2.34 -31.16 21.89
N LEU A 605 1.88 -32.41 21.84
CA LEU A 605 1.97 -33.36 22.95
C LEU A 605 3.31 -34.13 22.91
N PRO A 606 3.80 -34.69 24.04
CA PRO A 606 5.06 -35.41 24.09
C PRO A 606 5.16 -36.61 23.14
N THR A 607 6.41 -37.00 22.86
CA THR A 607 6.68 -38.23 22.10
C THR A 607 6.19 -39.46 22.86
N GLY A 608 5.50 -40.38 22.17
CA GLY A 608 5.02 -41.64 22.70
C GLY A 608 3.66 -41.60 23.41
N VAL A 609 2.93 -40.48 23.36
CA VAL A 609 1.70 -40.25 24.15
C VAL A 609 0.64 -41.36 24.00
N VAL A 610 0.47 -41.94 22.80
CA VAL A 610 -0.42 -43.09 22.54
C VAL A 610 0.29 -44.42 22.29
N SER A 611 1.63 -44.45 22.20
CA SER A 611 2.40 -45.63 21.78
C SER A 611 2.31 -46.84 22.72
N GLY A 612 1.91 -46.64 23.98
CA GLY A 612 1.67 -47.74 24.93
C GLY A 612 0.33 -48.48 24.75
N LEU A 613 -0.59 -47.94 23.93
CA LEU A 613 -1.96 -48.46 23.81
C LEU A 613 -2.02 -49.69 22.88
N SER A 614 -1.77 -50.86 23.45
CA SER A 614 -1.80 -52.16 22.75
C SER A 614 -3.10 -52.95 22.92
N GLY A 615 -3.90 -52.63 23.94
CA GLY A 615 -5.15 -53.31 24.28
C GLY A 615 -6.41 -52.53 23.88
N ASP A 616 -7.35 -52.47 24.80
CA ASP A 616 -8.51 -51.57 24.70
C ASP A 616 -8.08 -50.14 25.07
N TRP A 617 -8.76 -49.12 24.56
CA TRP A 617 -8.40 -47.71 24.81
C TRP A 617 -9.58 -46.79 24.52
N SER A 618 -9.53 -45.57 25.05
CA SER A 618 -10.51 -44.52 24.74
C SER A 618 -9.87 -43.14 24.68
N ILE A 619 -10.44 -42.24 23.88
CA ILE A 619 -10.14 -40.80 23.89
C ILE A 619 -11.45 -40.02 23.96
N SER A 620 -11.57 -39.11 24.93
CA SER A 620 -12.66 -38.14 25.03
C SER A 620 -12.11 -36.73 24.85
N THR A 621 -12.87 -35.85 24.21
CA THR A 621 -12.63 -34.41 24.25
C THR A 621 -13.94 -33.65 23.97
N TRP A 622 -14.06 -32.46 24.51
CA TRP A 622 -15.10 -31.50 24.15
C TRP A 622 -14.60 -30.59 23.02
N VAL A 623 -15.44 -30.38 22.01
CA VAL A 623 -15.13 -29.54 20.84
C VAL A 623 -16.22 -28.50 20.61
N LYS A 624 -15.83 -27.32 20.13
CA LYS A 624 -16.74 -26.23 19.73
C LYS A 624 -16.23 -25.63 18.40
N PRO A 625 -16.60 -26.21 17.25
CA PRO A 625 -16.17 -25.70 15.95
C PRO A 625 -16.82 -24.34 15.64
N LYS A 626 -16.06 -23.44 15.03
CA LYS A 626 -16.55 -22.17 14.44
C LYS A 626 -16.79 -22.30 12.93
N ALA A 627 -16.16 -23.28 12.27
CA ALA A 627 -16.38 -23.61 10.86
C ALA A 627 -16.34 -25.12 10.61
N VAL A 628 -17.08 -25.60 9.59
CA VAL A 628 -17.08 -27.00 9.15
C VAL A 628 -16.02 -27.21 8.05
N THR A 629 -14.76 -26.87 8.36
CA THR A 629 -13.67 -26.92 7.37
C THR A 629 -13.23 -28.36 7.13
N THR A 630 -13.48 -28.86 5.92
CA THR A 630 -13.08 -30.22 5.47
C THR A 630 -11.60 -30.48 5.72
N TRP A 631 -11.29 -31.67 6.25
CA TRP A 631 -9.97 -32.14 6.68
C TRP A 631 -9.28 -31.35 7.80
N SER A 632 -9.84 -30.28 8.35
CA SER A 632 -9.27 -29.66 9.56
C SER A 632 -9.32 -30.64 10.74
N ARG A 633 -8.23 -30.75 11.51
CA ARG A 633 -8.04 -31.81 12.51
C ARG A 633 -8.17 -31.25 13.93
N VAL A 634 -9.10 -31.81 14.71
CA VAL A 634 -9.19 -31.56 16.16
C VAL A 634 -7.92 -32.08 16.85
N PHE A 635 -7.50 -33.30 16.49
CA PHE A 635 -6.20 -33.85 16.84
C PHE A 635 -5.70 -34.81 15.75
N ASP A 636 -4.38 -34.97 15.64
CA ASP A 636 -3.69 -35.89 14.74
C ASP A 636 -2.39 -36.39 15.40
N PHE A 637 -2.34 -37.68 15.74
CA PHE A 637 -1.24 -38.32 16.48
C PHE A 637 -0.57 -39.40 15.63
N GLY A 638 0.75 -39.34 15.44
CA GLY A 638 1.48 -40.34 14.66
C GLY A 638 2.97 -40.10 14.50
N THR A 639 3.55 -40.75 13.49
CA THR A 639 4.93 -40.53 13.03
C THR A 639 5.00 -39.92 11.63
N GLY A 640 3.90 -39.97 10.88
CA GLY A 640 3.71 -39.34 9.57
C GLY A 640 2.43 -39.82 8.91
N GLN A 641 2.21 -39.40 7.67
CA GLN A 641 1.00 -39.71 6.88
C GLN A 641 0.76 -41.22 6.67
N SER A 642 1.83 -42.04 6.72
CA SER A 642 1.74 -43.50 6.65
C SER A 642 1.27 -44.17 7.95
N ALA A 643 1.39 -43.49 9.10
CA ALA A 643 1.13 -44.06 10.43
C ALA A 643 0.63 -42.98 11.40
N ASN A 644 -0.70 -42.79 11.44
CA ASN A 644 -1.36 -41.84 12.31
C ASN A 644 -2.77 -42.27 12.78
N MET A 645 -3.33 -41.48 13.69
CA MET A 645 -4.74 -41.47 14.08
C MET A 645 -5.23 -40.04 14.27
N PHE A 646 -6.41 -39.71 13.76
CA PHE A 646 -6.93 -38.33 13.79
C PHE A 646 -8.44 -38.28 14.02
N LEU A 647 -8.91 -37.12 14.50
CA LEU A 647 -10.31 -36.70 14.46
C LEU A 647 -10.43 -35.43 13.60
N THR A 648 -11.29 -35.46 12.58
CA THR A 648 -11.63 -34.28 11.75
C THR A 648 -13.11 -33.93 11.86
N VAL A 649 -13.43 -32.63 11.81
CA VAL A 649 -14.80 -32.12 11.86
C VAL A 649 -15.62 -32.47 10.62
N SER A 650 -14.97 -32.66 9.47
CA SER A 650 -15.62 -33.12 8.24
C SER A 650 -14.61 -33.82 7.34
N ALA A 651 -14.94 -35.04 6.92
CA ALA A 651 -14.27 -35.75 5.82
C ALA A 651 -15.02 -35.55 4.48
N GLY A 652 -15.55 -34.34 4.26
CA GLY A 652 -16.38 -33.96 3.11
C GLY A 652 -17.87 -34.30 3.24
N ASN A 653 -18.24 -35.19 4.17
CA ASN A 653 -19.64 -35.53 4.46
C ASN A 653 -19.81 -35.91 5.95
N GLY A 654 -19.35 -35.02 6.84
CA GLY A 654 -19.46 -35.17 8.29
C GLY A 654 -18.22 -35.74 9.00
N PRO A 655 -18.22 -35.78 10.35
CA PRO A 655 -17.04 -36.11 11.15
C PRO A 655 -16.46 -37.51 10.90
N ARG A 656 -15.14 -37.61 10.93
CA ARG A 656 -14.39 -38.88 10.86
C ARG A 656 -13.35 -38.97 11.96
N PHE A 657 -13.35 -40.09 12.68
CA PHE A 657 -12.15 -40.61 13.33
C PHE A 657 -11.53 -41.70 12.45
N ALA A 658 -10.20 -41.72 12.34
CA ALA A 658 -9.50 -42.81 11.65
C ALA A 658 -8.18 -43.15 12.34
N ILE A 659 -7.70 -44.38 12.11
CA ILE A 659 -6.36 -44.85 12.46
C ILE A 659 -5.78 -45.71 11.33
N THR A 660 -4.53 -45.51 10.96
CA THR A 660 -3.81 -46.30 9.96
C THR A 660 -2.36 -46.53 10.36
N SER A 661 -1.82 -47.69 9.99
CA SER A 661 -0.37 -47.99 10.02
C SER A 661 0.14 -48.39 8.63
N GLY A 662 -0.58 -47.97 7.58
CA GLY A 662 -0.30 -48.28 6.17
C GLY A 662 -0.84 -47.20 5.22
N GLY A 663 -0.88 -45.95 5.68
CA GLY A 663 -1.33 -44.77 4.91
C GLY A 663 -2.82 -44.70 4.60
N ALA A 664 -3.18 -43.70 3.80
CA ALA A 664 -4.53 -43.52 3.28
C ALA A 664 -4.98 -44.75 2.46
N GLY A 665 -6.21 -45.20 2.69
CA GLY A 665 -6.75 -46.45 2.14
C GLY A 665 -6.57 -47.69 3.05
N SER A 666 -5.63 -47.69 3.99
CA SER A 666 -5.48 -48.73 5.02
C SER A 666 -6.22 -48.42 6.34
N GLU A 667 -6.98 -47.32 6.38
CA GLU A 667 -7.63 -46.77 7.57
C GLU A 667 -8.68 -47.71 8.19
N LYS A 668 -8.71 -47.74 9.53
CA LYS A 668 -9.91 -48.13 10.29
C LYS A 668 -10.67 -46.86 10.64
N GLN A 669 -11.83 -46.67 10.03
CA GLN A 669 -12.64 -45.46 10.14
C GLN A 669 -13.84 -45.63 11.06
N LEU A 670 -14.26 -44.52 11.67
CA LEU A 670 -15.57 -44.28 12.27
C LEU A 670 -16.10 -42.98 11.67
N ASN A 671 -17.18 -43.06 10.89
CA ASN A 671 -17.76 -41.95 10.13
C ASN A 671 -19.16 -41.65 10.67
N TRP A 672 -19.47 -40.38 10.93
CA TRP A 672 -20.83 -39.91 11.21
C TRP A 672 -21.38 -39.18 9.99
N THR A 673 -21.73 -39.98 8.97
CA THR A 673 -22.05 -39.49 7.62
C THR A 673 -23.35 -38.68 7.57
N GLY A 674 -23.38 -37.59 6.79
CA GLY A 674 -24.59 -36.80 6.55
C GLY A 674 -25.01 -35.93 7.73
N GLN A 675 -24.12 -35.69 8.70
CA GLN A 675 -24.32 -34.87 9.89
C GLN A 675 -23.06 -34.03 10.13
N ASN A 676 -23.20 -32.85 10.74
CA ASN A 676 -22.08 -32.01 11.15
C ASN A 676 -22.09 -31.80 12.66
N LEU A 677 -20.92 -31.53 13.25
CA LEU A 677 -20.85 -30.99 14.61
C LEU A 677 -21.51 -29.59 14.60
N PRO A 678 -22.46 -29.29 15.51
CA PRO A 678 -23.10 -27.98 15.53
C PRO A 678 -22.09 -26.86 15.79
N LEU A 679 -22.16 -25.79 14.98
CA LEU A 679 -21.30 -24.63 15.14
C LEU A 679 -21.60 -23.88 16.44
N ASP A 680 -20.53 -23.34 17.03
CA ASP A 680 -20.52 -22.60 18.29
C ASP A 680 -21.15 -23.28 19.51
N GLN A 681 -21.33 -24.61 19.47
CA GLN A 681 -21.88 -25.40 20.56
C GLN A 681 -20.91 -26.49 21.03
N TRP A 682 -20.73 -26.57 22.35
CA TRP A 682 -19.91 -27.61 22.98
C TRP A 682 -20.50 -29.00 22.76
N THR A 683 -19.74 -29.84 22.07
CA THR A 683 -20.08 -31.23 21.76
C THR A 683 -19.00 -32.17 22.30
N ASN A 684 -19.36 -33.18 23.08
CA ASN A 684 -18.43 -34.23 23.48
C ASN A 684 -18.29 -35.23 22.34
N VAL A 685 -17.05 -35.51 21.93
CA VAL A 685 -16.73 -36.61 21.02
C VAL A 685 -15.85 -37.60 21.78
N THR A 686 -16.34 -38.81 21.94
CA THR A 686 -15.60 -39.89 22.61
C THR A 686 -15.43 -41.09 21.67
N ILE A 687 -14.19 -41.49 21.45
CA ILE A 687 -13.81 -42.68 20.70
C ILE A 687 -13.48 -43.79 21.69
N VAL A 688 -14.08 -44.96 21.52
CA VAL A 688 -13.83 -46.16 22.34
C VAL A 688 -13.40 -47.32 21.43
N SER A 689 -12.33 -48.02 21.78
CA SER A 689 -11.93 -49.28 21.16
C SER A 689 -11.97 -50.40 22.19
N SER A 690 -12.83 -51.41 21.96
CA SER A 690 -12.87 -52.64 22.75
C SER A 690 -12.78 -53.90 21.88
N GLY A 691 -11.80 -54.74 22.15
CA GLY A 691 -11.44 -55.87 21.29
C GLY A 691 -11.09 -55.39 19.88
N THR A 692 -11.87 -55.83 18.89
CA THR A 692 -11.81 -55.38 17.49
C THR A 692 -12.90 -54.36 17.13
N THR A 693 -13.72 -53.92 18.09
CA THR A 693 -14.80 -52.96 17.84
C THR A 693 -14.35 -51.55 18.21
N GLY A 694 -14.49 -50.62 17.27
CA GLY A 694 -14.41 -49.18 17.51
C GLY A 694 -15.82 -48.59 17.51
N THR A 695 -16.08 -47.64 18.41
CA THR A 695 -17.33 -46.88 18.47
C THR A 695 -17.02 -45.41 18.68
N MET A 696 -17.65 -44.55 17.87
CA MET A 696 -17.68 -43.09 18.06
C MET A 696 -18.99 -42.74 18.78
N TYR A 697 -18.86 -42.01 19.87
CA TYR A 697 -19.96 -41.40 20.60
C TYR A 697 -19.94 -39.89 20.41
N VAL A 698 -21.12 -39.29 20.22
CA VAL A 698 -21.33 -37.84 20.19
C VAL A 698 -22.40 -37.49 21.23
N ASN A 699 -22.07 -36.60 22.16
CA ASN A 699 -22.92 -36.23 23.31
C ASN A 699 -23.54 -37.47 24.01
N GLY A 700 -22.71 -38.49 24.27
CA GLY A 700 -23.10 -39.73 24.94
C GLY A 700 -23.77 -40.79 24.06
N ASN A 701 -24.21 -40.43 22.85
CA ASN A 701 -24.92 -41.34 21.93
C ASN A 701 -23.95 -42.01 20.95
N ALA A 702 -24.04 -43.33 20.75
CA ALA A 702 -23.23 -44.02 19.75
C ALA A 702 -23.71 -43.65 18.33
N VAL A 703 -22.85 -43.02 17.53
CA VAL A 703 -23.18 -42.53 16.18
C VAL A 703 -22.49 -43.30 15.05
N SER A 704 -21.42 -44.05 15.35
CA SER A 704 -20.71 -44.88 14.38
C SER A 704 -20.05 -46.06 15.06
N THR A 705 -20.15 -47.26 14.49
CA THR A 705 -19.56 -48.50 15.04
C THR A 705 -18.93 -49.32 13.94
N ASN A 706 -17.71 -49.81 14.16
CA ASN A 706 -16.95 -50.62 13.22
C ASN A 706 -16.36 -51.84 13.95
N THR A 707 -16.77 -53.06 13.58
CA THR A 707 -16.35 -54.32 14.23
C THR A 707 -15.03 -54.88 13.70
N SER A 708 -14.44 -54.23 12.69
CA SER A 708 -13.14 -54.57 12.06
C SER A 708 -12.03 -53.58 12.42
N PHE A 709 -12.17 -52.93 13.57
CA PHE A 709 -11.29 -51.90 14.12
C PHE A 709 -10.05 -52.52 14.82
N THR A 710 -9.25 -53.23 14.03
CA THR A 710 -8.14 -54.06 14.52
C THR A 710 -6.84 -53.30 14.78
N THR A 711 -6.64 -52.12 14.19
CA THR A 711 -5.43 -51.31 14.38
C THR A 711 -5.45 -50.63 15.75
N LYS A 712 -4.37 -50.77 16.52
CA LYS A 712 -4.21 -50.17 17.86
C LYS A 712 -3.12 -49.09 17.83
N PRO A 713 -3.16 -48.04 18.67
CA PRO A 713 -2.20 -46.93 18.59
C PRO A 713 -0.74 -47.32 18.82
N SER A 714 -0.45 -48.44 19.50
CA SER A 714 0.91 -48.99 19.58
C SER A 714 1.49 -49.39 18.21
N ALA A 715 0.65 -49.68 17.20
CA ALA A 715 1.07 -49.99 15.84
C ALA A 715 1.50 -48.75 15.03
N LEU A 716 1.33 -47.53 15.57
CA LEU A 716 1.83 -46.29 14.98
C LEU A 716 3.32 -46.04 15.24
N GLY A 717 3.95 -46.92 16.04
CA GLY A 717 5.32 -46.76 16.52
C GLY A 717 5.43 -45.71 17.63
N GLN A 718 6.63 -45.15 17.80
CA GLN A 718 6.91 -44.08 18.78
C GLN A 718 6.44 -42.74 18.22
N THR A 719 5.19 -42.35 18.48
CA THR A 719 4.57 -41.17 17.85
C THR A 719 5.23 -39.89 18.30
N ASN A 720 5.71 -39.06 17.38
CA ASN A 720 6.43 -37.80 17.66
C ASN A 720 5.71 -36.56 17.10
N ARG A 721 4.77 -36.75 16.17
CA ARG A 721 3.86 -35.73 15.64
C ARG A 721 2.51 -35.92 16.31
N ASN A 722 2.33 -35.31 17.48
CA ASN A 722 1.13 -35.48 18.30
C ASN A 722 0.46 -34.11 18.47
N TYR A 723 -0.42 -33.77 17.54
CA TYR A 723 -0.99 -32.43 17.40
C TYR A 723 -2.42 -32.33 17.93
N ILE A 724 -2.76 -31.18 18.50
CA ILE A 724 -4.12 -30.67 18.70
C ILE A 724 -4.27 -29.43 17.80
N GLY A 725 -5.33 -29.37 16.99
CA GLY A 725 -5.64 -28.25 16.07
C GLY A 725 -4.96 -28.29 14.69
N LYS A 726 -4.04 -29.24 14.44
CA LYS A 726 -3.20 -29.31 13.22
C LYS A 726 -3.13 -30.71 12.63
N SER A 727 -2.97 -30.79 11.30
CA SER A 727 -2.76 -32.02 10.54
C SER A 727 -1.28 -32.38 10.32
N GLN A 728 -1.01 -33.67 10.08
CA GLN A 728 0.23 -34.18 9.50
C GLN A 728 0.24 -34.12 7.95
N TYR A 729 -0.87 -33.74 7.34
CA TYR A 729 -1.01 -33.36 5.92
C TYR A 729 -1.04 -31.82 5.78
N SER A 730 -1.02 -31.33 4.53
CA SER A 730 -1.19 -29.90 4.22
C SER A 730 -2.65 -29.45 4.27
N ASP A 731 -3.40 -29.89 5.29
CA ASP A 731 -4.81 -29.55 5.47
C ASP A 731 -4.99 -28.20 6.18
N PRO A 732 -6.16 -27.54 6.07
CA PRO A 732 -6.49 -26.34 6.84
C PRO A 732 -6.39 -26.55 8.36
N ALA A 733 -5.99 -25.49 9.07
CA ALA A 733 -5.98 -25.47 10.54
C ALA A 733 -7.39 -25.54 11.14
N TYR A 734 -7.50 -25.98 12.38
CA TYR A 734 -8.78 -26.08 13.08
C TYR A 734 -9.29 -24.70 13.51
N ASN A 735 -10.49 -24.33 13.06
CA ASN A 735 -11.19 -23.14 13.53
C ASN A 735 -12.24 -23.52 14.59
N GLY A 736 -11.88 -23.41 15.86
CA GLY A 736 -12.75 -23.71 16.99
C GLY A 736 -11.98 -23.93 18.29
N ALA A 737 -12.72 -24.37 19.32
CA ALA A 737 -12.20 -24.67 20.64
C ALA A 737 -12.07 -26.17 20.91
N VAL A 738 -11.10 -26.53 21.76
CA VAL A 738 -10.91 -27.88 22.32
C VAL A 738 -10.81 -27.78 23.85
N ASP A 739 -11.45 -28.73 24.53
CA ASP A 739 -11.55 -28.79 26.00
C ASP A 739 -11.46 -30.26 26.49
N ASP A 740 -10.99 -30.44 27.73
CA ASP A 740 -10.97 -31.70 28.52
C ASP A 740 -10.56 -32.95 27.69
N LEU A 741 -9.36 -32.90 27.08
CA LEU A 741 -8.83 -33.96 26.23
C LEU A 741 -8.16 -35.06 27.08
N ALA A 742 -8.84 -36.19 27.19
CA ALA A 742 -8.49 -37.30 28.07
C ALA A 742 -8.22 -38.60 27.29
N ILE A 743 -7.11 -39.26 27.61
CA ILE A 743 -6.67 -40.53 27.00
C ILE A 743 -6.67 -41.65 28.06
N TYR A 744 -7.22 -42.81 27.70
CA TYR A 744 -7.40 -43.98 28.58
C TYR A 744 -6.79 -45.25 27.99
N ASP A 745 -6.20 -46.11 28.83
CA ASP A 745 -5.66 -47.44 28.49
C ASP A 745 -6.69 -48.57 28.57
N ARG A 746 -7.98 -48.20 28.52
CA ARG A 746 -9.12 -49.10 28.57
C ARG A 746 -10.28 -48.56 27.74
N ALA A 747 -11.23 -49.43 27.43
CA ALA A 747 -12.55 -49.02 26.98
C ALA A 747 -13.32 -48.32 28.12
N LEU A 748 -13.97 -47.20 27.82
CA LEU A 748 -15.01 -46.62 28.64
C LEU A 748 -16.33 -47.35 28.36
N SER A 749 -17.11 -47.62 29.40
CA SER A 749 -18.48 -48.11 29.27
C SER A 749 -19.39 -46.98 28.76
N ALA A 750 -20.48 -47.33 28.05
CA ALA A 750 -21.43 -46.34 27.55
C ALA A 750 -22.02 -45.43 28.67
N GLN A 751 -22.09 -45.93 29.91
CA GLN A 751 -22.51 -45.14 31.06
C GLN A 751 -21.46 -44.09 31.47
N GLU A 752 -20.16 -44.42 31.43
CA GLU A 752 -19.09 -43.45 31.68
C GLU A 752 -19.06 -42.38 30.58
N VAL A 753 -19.22 -42.77 29.32
CA VAL A 753 -19.28 -41.84 28.18
C VAL A 753 -20.49 -40.91 28.29
N ALA A 754 -21.66 -41.43 28.64
CA ALA A 754 -22.86 -40.62 28.89
C ALA A 754 -22.67 -39.66 30.08
N THR A 755 -21.99 -40.08 31.14
CA THR A 755 -21.68 -39.22 32.30
C THR A 755 -20.68 -38.11 31.96
N ILE A 756 -19.63 -38.38 31.17
CA ILE A 756 -18.72 -37.33 30.68
C ILE A 756 -19.51 -36.33 29.81
N ALA A 757 -20.38 -36.82 28.93
CA ALA A 757 -21.20 -36.01 28.03
C ALA A 757 -22.26 -35.12 28.72
N THR A 758 -22.53 -35.24 30.02
CA THR A 758 -23.33 -34.23 30.76
C THR A 758 -22.51 -33.02 31.18
N GLY A 759 -21.17 -33.08 31.06
CA GLY A 759 -20.23 -32.05 31.53
C GLY A 759 -19.45 -32.46 32.78
N GLN A 760 -19.36 -33.75 33.10
CA GLN A 760 -18.43 -34.23 34.13
C GLN A 760 -17.01 -34.27 33.55
N ALA A 761 -16.06 -33.66 34.26
CA ALA A 761 -14.64 -33.66 33.88
C ALA A 761 -14.11 -35.09 33.66
N ALA A 762 -13.34 -35.26 32.60
CA ALA A 762 -12.69 -36.50 32.27
C ALA A 762 -11.47 -36.77 33.17
N ALA A 763 -11.07 -38.03 33.20
CA ALA A 763 -10.07 -38.57 34.11
C ALA A 763 -9.19 -39.59 33.36
N GLY A 764 -8.67 -39.16 32.20
CA GLY A 764 -7.76 -39.97 31.39
C GLY A 764 -6.53 -40.36 32.22
N ASN A 765 -6.26 -41.66 32.34
CA ASN A 765 -5.14 -42.18 33.13
C ASN A 765 -3.83 -42.31 32.32
N VAL A 766 -3.87 -42.04 31.02
CA VAL A 766 -2.72 -42.07 30.11
C VAL A 766 -2.19 -40.66 29.86
N ALA A 767 -3.09 -39.70 29.66
CA ALA A 767 -2.85 -38.25 29.70
C ALA A 767 -4.20 -37.54 29.90
N ASN A 768 -4.21 -36.35 30.49
CA ASN A 768 -5.44 -35.56 30.69
C ASN A 768 -5.18 -34.05 30.61
N TYR A 769 -5.56 -33.39 29.51
CA TYR A 769 -5.32 -31.97 29.30
C TYR A 769 -6.64 -31.19 29.44
N LYS A 770 -6.75 -30.42 30.52
CA LYS A 770 -7.96 -29.64 30.82
C LYS A 770 -7.96 -28.23 30.24
N PHE A 771 -6.78 -27.70 29.93
CA PHE A 771 -6.59 -26.30 29.51
C PHE A 771 -6.95 -25.25 30.59
N ASP A 772 -7.09 -25.68 31.85
CA ASP A 772 -7.31 -24.86 33.07
C ASP A 772 -6.07 -24.04 33.52
N GLU A 773 -5.07 -23.80 32.65
CA GLU A 773 -3.87 -23.07 33.05
C GLU A 773 -4.16 -21.57 33.28
N THR A 774 -3.94 -21.08 34.50
CA THR A 774 -4.16 -19.67 34.88
C THR A 774 -2.98 -18.75 34.59
N SER A 775 -1.84 -19.31 34.18
CA SER A 775 -0.59 -18.61 33.82
C SER A 775 0.31 -19.57 33.04
N ASN A 776 1.36 -19.06 32.37
CA ASN A 776 2.23 -19.85 31.49
C ASN A 776 1.43 -20.59 30.39
N PHE A 777 0.58 -19.84 29.69
CA PHE A 777 -0.37 -20.34 28.70
C PHE A 777 0.27 -21.11 27.52
N THR A 778 1.58 -21.00 27.30
CA THR A 778 2.35 -21.78 26.30
C THR A 778 2.57 -23.25 26.70
N THR A 779 2.22 -23.65 27.93
CA THR A 779 2.30 -25.03 28.42
C THR A 779 0.92 -25.68 28.43
N LEU A 780 0.85 -26.98 28.12
CA LEU A 780 -0.35 -27.82 28.24
C LEU A 780 -0.12 -28.83 29.37
N VAL A 781 -0.80 -28.69 30.51
CA VAL A 781 -0.49 -29.46 31.72
C VAL A 781 -1.21 -30.80 31.74
N ASP A 782 -0.44 -31.89 31.89
CA ASP A 782 -0.97 -33.25 32.02
C ASP A 782 -1.47 -33.52 33.46
N SER A 783 -2.79 -33.46 33.61
CA SER A 783 -3.49 -33.74 34.86
C SER A 783 -3.63 -35.24 35.20
N SER A 784 -3.12 -36.17 34.38
CA SER A 784 -3.18 -37.61 34.71
C SER A 784 -2.12 -38.06 35.73
N GLY A 785 -1.18 -37.19 36.09
CA GLY A 785 -0.05 -37.51 36.95
C GLY A 785 1.11 -38.25 36.26
N ASN A 786 1.06 -38.42 34.93
CA ASN A 786 2.16 -39.01 34.15
C ASN A 786 3.21 -37.97 33.71
N SER A 787 3.02 -36.69 34.05
CA SER A 787 3.89 -35.56 33.71
C SER A 787 4.12 -35.37 32.21
N ARG A 788 3.14 -35.76 31.37
CA ARG A 788 3.21 -35.68 29.90
C ARG A 788 2.84 -34.29 29.38
N ASN A 789 3.38 -33.24 30.00
CA ASN A 789 3.07 -31.86 29.62
C ASN A 789 3.40 -31.60 28.15
N GLY A 790 2.44 -31.07 27.41
CA GLY A 790 2.64 -30.56 26.06
C GLY A 790 3.06 -29.10 26.05
N THR A 791 3.29 -28.57 24.86
CA THR A 791 3.51 -27.15 24.61
C THR A 791 2.52 -26.65 23.56
N ILE A 792 2.31 -25.33 23.50
CA ILE A 792 1.63 -24.66 22.40
C ILE A 792 2.69 -24.06 21.50
N VAL A 793 2.64 -24.42 20.22
CA VAL A 793 3.37 -23.71 19.17
C VAL A 793 2.42 -22.62 18.66
N ALA A 794 2.78 -21.36 18.89
CA ALA A 794 2.10 -20.24 18.25
C ALA A 794 2.33 -20.30 16.74
N GLY A 795 1.28 -19.99 15.99
CA GLY A 795 1.31 -19.82 14.55
C GLY A 795 0.45 -18.63 14.16
N THR A 796 0.85 -17.94 13.10
CA THR A 796 0.12 -16.80 12.54
C THR A 796 -1.33 -17.15 12.21
N GLY A 797 -2.18 -16.13 12.11
CA GLY A 797 -3.59 -16.29 11.78
C GLY A 797 -3.83 -17.09 10.50
N SER A 798 -5.07 -17.55 10.30
CA SER A 798 -5.49 -18.05 8.97
C SER A 798 -5.07 -17.04 7.89
N SER A 799 -4.70 -17.53 6.71
CA SER A 799 -4.59 -16.74 5.48
C SER A 799 -5.99 -16.34 4.99
N GLY A 800 -6.78 -15.73 5.88
CA GLY A 800 -8.04 -15.12 5.54
C GLY A 800 -7.75 -13.89 4.70
N THR A 801 -7.87 -14.05 3.39
CA THR A 801 -8.32 -12.96 2.54
C THR A 801 -9.53 -12.32 3.22
N ALA A 802 -9.54 -11.00 3.25
CA ALA A 802 -10.69 -10.24 3.72
C ALA A 802 -11.93 -10.57 2.84
N THR A 803 -13.16 -10.17 3.18
CA THR A 803 -13.57 -9.01 4.01
C THR A 803 -15.04 -9.14 4.38
N THR A 804 -15.44 -8.55 5.52
CA THR A 804 -16.76 -7.87 5.71
C THR A 804 -16.84 -7.11 7.03
N ALA A 805 -15.84 -7.16 7.92
CA ALA A 805 -15.93 -6.48 9.21
C ALA A 805 -16.10 -4.97 9.01
N THR A 806 -17.03 -4.38 9.77
CA THR A 806 -17.24 -2.93 9.81
C THR A 806 -16.07 -2.24 10.49
N ASP A 807 -15.88 -0.95 10.19
CA ASP A 807 -14.85 -0.10 10.81
C ASP A 807 -14.95 -0.13 12.35
N ALA A 808 -16.18 -0.14 12.87
CA ALA A 808 -16.49 -0.27 14.30
C ALA A 808 -16.14 -1.66 14.91
N ALA A 809 -15.83 -2.67 14.09
CA ALA A 809 -15.32 -3.99 14.48
C ALA A 809 -13.79 -4.14 14.27
N THR A 810 -13.14 -3.14 13.69
CA THR A 810 -11.67 -2.99 13.58
C THR A 810 -11.17 -1.62 14.09
N PRO A 811 -11.68 -1.07 15.22
CA PRO A 811 -11.45 0.33 15.62
C PRO A 811 -9.98 0.61 16.00
N ASP A 812 -9.21 -0.44 16.27
CA ASP A 812 -7.78 -0.44 16.60
C ASP A 812 -6.85 -0.06 15.44
N ARG A 813 -7.41 0.16 14.23
CA ARG A 813 -6.66 0.43 13.00
C ARG A 813 -6.89 1.81 12.40
N PHE A 814 -7.81 2.57 12.99
CA PHE A 814 -8.11 3.92 12.56
C PHE A 814 -7.30 4.87 13.44
N TRP A 815 -6.57 5.77 12.81
CA TRP A 815 -5.60 6.65 13.46
C TRP A 815 -5.99 8.11 13.19
N THR A 816 -5.90 8.94 14.23
CA THR A 816 -6.18 10.38 14.12
C THR A 816 -4.86 11.11 13.94
N LEU A 817 -4.70 11.76 12.79
CA LEU A 817 -3.61 12.70 12.53
C LEU A 817 -3.92 14.02 13.23
N THR A 818 -3.12 14.38 14.22
CA THR A 818 -3.14 15.73 14.82
C THR A 818 -1.91 16.47 14.32
N ALA A 819 -2.08 17.48 13.46
CA ALA A 819 -0.96 18.30 13.00
C ALA A 819 -0.25 18.97 14.18
N VAL A 820 1.08 18.96 14.15
CA VAL A 820 1.89 19.83 15.01
C VAL A 820 1.87 21.22 14.36
N GLU A 821 1.69 22.28 15.15
CA GLU A 821 1.87 23.64 14.64
C GLU A 821 3.37 23.84 14.40
N GLU A 822 3.78 23.86 13.12
CA GLU A 822 5.15 24.18 12.72
C GLU A 822 5.59 25.53 13.33
N PRO A 823 6.80 25.63 13.89
CA PRO A 823 7.28 26.88 14.45
C PRO A 823 7.39 27.94 13.33
N THR A 824 6.90 29.15 13.60
CA THR A 824 6.84 30.24 12.61
C THR A 824 8.21 30.91 12.39
N GLY A 825 9.24 30.12 12.14
CA GLY A 825 10.61 30.56 11.83
C GLY A 825 10.88 30.67 10.32
N PRO A 826 12.11 30.99 9.93
CA PRO A 826 12.52 30.98 8.53
C PRO A 826 12.53 29.56 7.95
N ALA A 827 12.27 29.45 6.63
CA ALA A 827 12.42 28.20 5.91
C ALA A 827 13.91 27.78 5.87
N VAL A 828 14.19 26.48 5.99
CA VAL A 828 15.57 25.96 6.06
C VAL A 828 15.87 25.04 4.88
N ASP A 829 17.00 25.25 4.23
CA ASP A 829 17.57 24.37 3.20
C ASP A 829 18.99 23.94 3.55
N ARG A 830 19.59 23.02 2.78
CA ARG A 830 20.92 22.46 3.06
C ARG A 830 21.72 22.22 1.78
N VAL A 831 22.94 22.77 1.75
CA VAL A 831 23.91 22.57 0.66
C VAL A 831 25.08 21.73 1.16
N ALA A 832 25.14 20.48 0.70
CA ALA A 832 26.11 19.47 1.16
C ALA A 832 26.47 18.46 0.06
N GLY A 833 27.74 18.03 0.02
CA GLY A 833 28.20 16.86 -0.73
C GLY A 833 28.84 15.80 0.17
N ASP A 834 29.31 14.69 -0.42
CA ASP A 834 29.96 13.58 0.30
C ASP A 834 31.22 14.02 1.05
N ASP A 835 31.93 15.03 0.52
CA ASP A 835 33.00 15.72 1.23
C ASP A 835 33.05 17.23 0.92
N ARG A 836 33.97 17.92 1.61
CA ARG A 836 34.20 19.37 1.51
C ARG A 836 34.46 19.90 0.08
N PHE A 837 34.99 19.07 -0.81
CA PHE A 837 35.29 19.47 -2.19
C PHE A 837 34.00 19.49 -3.01
N GLU A 838 33.12 18.51 -2.78
CA GLU A 838 31.78 18.48 -3.38
C GLU A 838 30.84 19.51 -2.74
N THR A 839 30.89 19.73 -1.43
CA THR A 839 30.16 20.85 -0.79
C THR A 839 30.55 22.19 -1.41
N ALA A 840 31.85 22.44 -1.65
CA ALA A 840 32.30 23.65 -2.36
C ALA A 840 31.81 23.73 -3.81
N VAL A 841 31.70 22.59 -4.51
CA VAL A 841 31.11 22.51 -5.86
C VAL A 841 29.62 22.82 -5.84
N LYS A 842 28.84 22.29 -4.89
CA LYS A 842 27.40 22.56 -4.77
C LYS A 842 27.12 24.01 -4.36
N ILE A 843 27.93 24.59 -3.46
CA ILE A 843 27.91 26.03 -3.15
C ILE A 843 28.19 26.87 -4.41
N SER A 844 29.16 26.44 -5.23
CA SER A 844 29.49 27.10 -6.50
C SER A 844 28.37 26.98 -7.55
N GLN A 845 27.65 25.86 -7.58
CA GLN A 845 26.48 25.66 -8.47
C GLN A 845 25.28 26.52 -8.06
N GLN A 846 24.96 26.59 -6.76
CA GLN A 846 23.90 27.47 -6.25
C GLN A 846 24.24 28.95 -6.45
N SER A 847 25.49 29.34 -6.19
CA SER A 847 25.92 30.75 -6.31
C SER A 847 26.21 31.18 -7.76
N TYR A 848 26.58 30.28 -8.67
CA TYR A 848 26.91 30.56 -10.08
C TYR A 848 26.36 29.45 -11.01
N PRO A 849 25.04 29.41 -11.29
CA PRO A 849 24.41 28.31 -12.03
C PRO A 849 24.86 28.18 -13.49
N ASP A 850 25.35 29.27 -14.11
CA ASP A 850 25.89 29.25 -15.48
C ASP A 850 27.43 29.30 -15.51
N THR A 851 28.01 30.47 -15.21
CA THR A 851 29.44 30.79 -15.38
C THR A 851 29.92 31.76 -14.30
N ALA A 852 31.25 31.87 -14.14
CA ALA A 852 31.86 32.88 -13.26
C ALA A 852 33.03 33.61 -13.95
N PRO A 853 33.16 34.95 -13.85
CA PRO A 853 34.27 35.70 -14.43
C PRO A 853 35.64 35.30 -13.84
N VAL A 854 35.69 34.91 -12.57
CA VAL A 854 36.88 34.42 -11.88
C VAL A 854 36.53 33.19 -11.04
N VAL A 855 37.50 32.29 -10.84
CA VAL A 855 37.42 31.23 -9.82
C VAL A 855 38.63 31.31 -8.91
N TYR A 856 38.40 31.36 -7.60
CA TYR A 856 39.44 31.24 -6.60
C TYR A 856 39.64 29.78 -6.22
N VAL A 857 40.89 29.35 -6.12
CA VAL A 857 41.26 27.96 -5.82
C VAL A 857 42.21 27.91 -4.63
N ALA A 858 41.78 27.30 -3.53
CA ALA A 858 42.53 27.21 -2.28
C ALA A 858 42.67 25.77 -1.75
N ASN A 859 43.56 25.56 -0.79
CA ASN A 859 43.77 24.27 -0.14
C ASN A 859 42.59 23.91 0.78
N GLY A 860 41.80 22.90 0.43
CA GLY A 860 40.70 22.41 1.27
C GLY A 860 41.15 21.62 2.52
N ARG A 861 42.46 21.36 2.68
CA ARG A 861 43.00 20.60 3.82
C ARG A 861 43.72 21.44 4.87
N ASP A 862 44.02 22.71 4.59
CA ASP A 862 44.54 23.66 5.57
C ASP A 862 44.07 25.09 5.26
N TYR A 863 43.66 25.83 6.28
CA TYR A 863 42.94 27.10 6.18
C TYR A 863 43.76 28.41 6.02
N PRO A 864 45.02 28.55 6.49
CA PRO A 864 45.61 29.88 6.74
C PRO A 864 45.70 30.83 5.55
N ASP A 865 46.06 30.33 4.37
CA ASP A 865 46.13 31.14 3.15
C ASP A 865 44.73 31.50 2.59
N ALA A 866 43.70 30.72 2.95
CA ALA A 866 42.39 30.75 2.31
C ALA A 866 41.38 31.69 2.97
N LEU A 867 41.55 32.05 4.25
CA LEU A 867 40.57 32.85 5.01
C LEU A 867 40.25 34.20 4.35
N SER A 868 41.24 34.84 3.73
CA SER A 868 41.07 36.11 3.00
C SER A 868 40.53 35.94 1.57
N ALA A 869 40.40 34.71 1.06
CA ALA A 869 39.98 34.46 -0.31
C ALA A 869 38.45 34.53 -0.51
N GLY A 870 37.65 34.30 0.53
CA GLY A 870 36.18 34.39 0.47
C GLY A 870 35.71 35.79 0.04
N PRO A 871 36.06 36.86 0.78
CA PRO A 871 35.73 38.24 0.40
C PRO A 871 36.30 38.66 -0.95
N ALA A 872 37.55 38.27 -1.25
CA ALA A 872 38.19 38.57 -2.53
C ALA A 872 37.50 37.89 -3.73
N ALA A 873 36.97 36.68 -3.53
CA ALA A 873 36.15 35.97 -4.52
C ALA A 873 34.77 36.63 -4.68
N ALA A 874 34.09 36.96 -3.57
CA ALA A 874 32.82 37.68 -3.61
C ALA A 874 32.93 39.02 -4.36
N PHE A 875 33.91 39.86 -4.01
CA PHE A 875 34.15 41.17 -4.61
C PHE A 875 34.44 41.09 -6.12
N GLN A 876 35.21 40.09 -6.56
CA GLN A 876 35.49 39.87 -7.99
C GLN A 876 34.43 39.01 -8.70
N GLY A 877 33.33 38.66 -8.03
CA GLY A 877 32.21 37.92 -8.61
C GLY A 877 32.54 36.46 -8.98
N GLY A 878 33.31 35.75 -8.15
CA GLY A 878 33.63 34.33 -8.33
C GLY A 878 33.34 33.45 -7.11
N PRO A 879 33.27 32.12 -7.28
CA PRO A 879 33.24 31.16 -6.18
C PRO A 879 34.66 30.82 -5.67
N LEU A 880 34.72 30.30 -4.44
CA LEU A 880 35.93 29.75 -3.83
C LEU A 880 35.87 28.21 -3.82
N LEU A 881 36.60 27.58 -4.75
CA LEU A 881 36.71 26.12 -4.86
C LEU A 881 37.94 25.59 -4.09
N LEU A 882 37.82 24.35 -3.63
CA LEU A 882 38.81 23.70 -2.77
C LEU A 882 39.54 22.58 -3.52
N VAL A 883 40.86 22.48 -3.35
CA VAL A 883 41.70 21.40 -3.91
C VAL A 883 42.56 20.75 -2.83
N THR A 884 43.20 19.61 -3.14
CA THR A 884 44.26 19.07 -2.29
C THR A 884 45.61 19.66 -2.71
N PRO A 885 46.63 19.73 -1.82
CA PRO A 885 47.94 20.28 -2.19
C PRO A 885 48.60 19.61 -3.40
N GLY A 886 48.33 18.32 -3.63
CA GLY A 886 48.92 17.52 -4.71
C GLY A 886 48.01 17.24 -5.92
N GLY A 887 46.74 17.63 -5.91
CA GLY A 887 45.80 17.30 -6.98
C GLY A 887 44.42 17.96 -6.85
N ILE A 888 43.82 18.26 -8.00
CA ILE A 888 42.42 18.71 -8.14
C ILE A 888 41.50 17.49 -8.06
N PRO A 889 40.46 17.48 -7.20
CA PRO A 889 39.39 16.47 -7.25
C PRO A 889 38.64 16.50 -8.59
N GLU A 890 38.14 15.37 -9.07
CA GLU A 890 37.48 15.27 -10.39
C GLU A 890 36.20 16.13 -10.47
N THR A 891 35.40 16.16 -9.40
CA THR A 891 34.24 17.05 -9.24
C THR A 891 34.61 18.53 -9.37
N VAL A 892 35.73 18.94 -8.76
CA VAL A 892 36.22 20.33 -8.79
C VAL A 892 36.80 20.68 -10.17
N ALA A 893 37.44 19.72 -10.85
CA ALA A 893 37.90 19.91 -12.23
C ALA A 893 36.72 20.07 -13.22
N ALA A 894 35.65 19.28 -13.04
CA ALA A 894 34.42 19.39 -13.82
C ALA A 894 33.70 20.72 -13.56
N GLU A 895 33.63 21.16 -12.30
CA GLU A 895 33.03 22.45 -11.92
C GLU A 895 33.80 23.65 -12.49
N ILE A 896 35.13 23.64 -12.46
CA ILE A 896 35.96 24.68 -13.12
C ILE A 896 35.68 24.70 -14.64
N ALA A 897 35.49 23.54 -15.28
CA ALA A 897 35.15 23.48 -16.69
C ALA A 897 33.72 24.00 -16.96
N ARG A 898 32.73 23.68 -16.10
CA ARG A 898 31.35 24.20 -16.19
C ARG A 898 31.33 25.72 -16.12
N LEU A 899 31.97 26.29 -15.09
CA LEU A 899 32.03 27.74 -14.87
C LEU A 899 32.73 28.52 -15.98
N SER A 900 33.58 27.84 -16.79
CA SER A 900 34.35 28.40 -17.91
C SER A 900 35.04 29.75 -17.61
N PRO A 901 35.85 29.85 -16.52
CA PRO A 901 36.24 31.14 -15.99
C PRO A 901 37.31 31.87 -16.83
N ALA A 902 37.07 33.17 -17.03
CA ALA A 902 38.00 34.07 -17.70
C ALA A 902 39.29 34.32 -16.89
N LYS A 903 39.33 33.94 -15.60
CA LYS A 903 40.53 33.97 -14.76
C LYS A 903 40.50 32.92 -13.63
N ILE A 904 41.64 32.32 -13.31
CA ILE A 904 41.82 31.50 -12.09
C ILE A 904 42.83 32.15 -11.16
N VAL A 905 42.47 32.27 -9.87
CA VAL A 905 43.34 32.78 -8.80
C VAL A 905 43.71 31.64 -7.86
N VAL A 906 44.97 31.24 -7.87
CA VAL A 906 45.50 30.17 -7.00
C VAL A 906 46.01 30.79 -5.71
N VAL A 907 45.38 30.40 -4.60
CA VAL A 907 45.61 30.97 -3.28
C VAL A 907 46.64 30.11 -2.52
N GLY A 908 47.64 30.79 -1.95
CA GLY A 908 48.73 30.20 -1.18
C GLY A 908 49.96 29.85 -2.01
N GLY A 909 51.07 29.61 -1.30
CA GLY A 909 52.35 29.23 -1.90
C GLY A 909 52.35 27.82 -2.52
N GLU A 910 53.47 27.43 -3.13
CA GLU A 910 53.63 26.08 -3.67
C GLU A 910 53.41 24.95 -2.62
N PRO A 911 53.77 25.11 -1.33
CA PRO A 911 53.44 24.11 -0.31
C PRO A 911 51.94 23.91 -0.07
N SER A 912 51.14 24.97 -0.26
CA SER A 912 49.68 24.96 -0.05
C SER A 912 48.95 24.41 -1.27
N VAL A 913 49.38 24.80 -2.48
CA VAL A 913 48.89 24.29 -3.76
C VAL A 913 50.08 24.08 -4.70
N SER A 914 50.45 22.83 -4.99
CA SER A 914 51.68 22.47 -5.72
C SER A 914 51.78 23.04 -7.15
N ALA A 915 53.01 23.09 -7.69
CA ALA A 915 53.23 23.43 -9.10
C ALA A 915 52.53 22.46 -10.08
N SER A 916 52.33 21.20 -9.68
CA SER A 916 51.54 20.23 -10.46
C SER A 916 50.06 20.63 -10.56
N VAL A 917 49.43 21.07 -9.45
CA VAL A 917 48.04 21.58 -9.48
C VAL A 917 47.97 22.87 -10.28
N TYR A 918 48.92 23.79 -10.09
CA TYR A 918 48.99 25.02 -10.89
C TYR A 918 49.10 24.73 -12.39
N THR A 919 49.92 23.75 -12.78
CA THR A 919 50.07 23.34 -14.20
C THR A 919 48.78 22.75 -14.77
N GLN A 920 47.99 22.02 -13.96
CA GLN A 920 46.67 21.52 -14.36
C GLN A 920 45.66 22.66 -14.55
N LEU A 921 45.62 23.63 -13.64
CA LEU A 921 44.76 24.81 -13.74
C LEU A 921 45.14 25.72 -14.94
N THR A 922 46.43 25.84 -15.27
CA THR A 922 46.90 26.54 -16.48
C THR A 922 46.44 25.88 -17.78
N ALA A 923 45.96 24.63 -17.75
CA ALA A 923 45.34 23.96 -18.90
C ALA A 923 43.82 24.19 -18.99
N MET A 924 43.22 24.89 -18.01
CA MET A 924 41.78 25.17 -17.92
C MET A 924 41.41 26.62 -18.24
N THR A 925 42.36 27.56 -18.19
CA THR A 925 42.17 28.97 -18.58
C THR A 925 43.47 29.60 -19.07
N ASP A 926 43.38 30.56 -19.99
CA ASP A 926 44.54 31.32 -20.50
C ASP A 926 45.08 32.36 -19.48
N SER A 927 44.30 32.67 -18.43
CA SER A 927 44.60 33.74 -17.46
C SER A 927 44.63 33.17 -16.03
N ILE A 928 45.82 32.86 -15.53
CA ILE A 928 46.02 32.30 -14.19
C ILE A 928 47.03 33.14 -13.39
N THR A 929 46.77 33.32 -12.10
CA THR A 929 47.63 34.07 -11.17
C THR A 929 47.76 33.32 -9.86
N ARG A 930 48.95 33.28 -9.26
CA ARG A 930 49.15 32.81 -7.88
C ARG A 930 49.33 33.99 -6.94
N LEU A 931 48.67 33.94 -5.78
CA LEU A 931 48.84 34.87 -4.67
C LEU A 931 49.22 34.06 -3.42
N GLY A 932 50.47 34.19 -2.98
CA GLY A 932 50.99 33.43 -1.85
C GLY A 932 52.36 33.93 -1.44
N GLY A 933 52.46 34.43 -0.20
CA GLY A 933 53.68 35.01 0.35
C GLY A 933 54.59 33.98 1.02
N ALA A 934 55.57 34.48 1.77
CA ALA A 934 56.40 33.69 2.68
C ALA A 934 55.61 33.19 3.91
N ASP A 935 54.51 33.87 4.27
CA ASP A 935 53.56 33.43 5.30
C ASP A 935 52.12 33.86 4.97
N ARG A 936 51.18 33.37 5.80
CA ARG A 936 49.73 33.64 5.71
C ARG A 936 49.35 35.13 5.78
N TYR A 937 50.15 35.94 6.50
CA TYR A 937 49.90 37.36 6.66
C TYR A 937 50.25 38.08 5.36
N GLU A 938 51.39 37.73 4.75
CA GLU A 938 51.76 38.20 3.41
C GLU A 938 50.79 37.69 2.34
N THR A 939 50.35 36.43 2.37
CA THR A 939 49.28 35.93 1.47
C THR A 939 47.99 36.77 1.60
N SER A 940 47.56 37.10 2.83
CA SER A 940 46.35 37.93 3.04
C SER A 940 46.50 39.36 2.51
N ARG A 941 47.69 39.96 2.65
CA ARG A 941 47.99 41.29 2.09
C ARG A 941 48.01 41.26 0.57
N MET A 942 48.65 40.25 -0.04
CA MET A 942 48.63 40.05 -1.50
C MET A 942 47.22 39.84 -2.05
N LEU A 943 46.34 39.14 -1.33
CA LEU A 943 44.93 38.99 -1.71
C LEU A 943 44.18 40.33 -1.65
N ALA A 944 44.36 41.10 -0.58
CA ALA A 944 43.71 42.40 -0.42
C ALA A 944 44.19 43.42 -1.47
N GLU A 945 45.51 43.53 -1.70
CA GLU A 945 46.12 44.37 -2.73
C GLU A 945 45.63 43.98 -4.14
N TYR A 946 45.65 42.69 -4.48
CA TYR A 946 45.21 42.19 -5.78
C TYR A 946 43.69 42.35 -6.02
N ALA A 947 42.88 42.19 -4.98
CA ALA A 947 41.42 42.23 -5.12
C ALA A 947 40.87 43.66 -5.12
N PHE A 948 41.35 44.51 -4.19
CA PHE A 948 40.79 45.83 -3.90
C PHE A 948 41.72 47.00 -4.26
N GLY A 949 42.96 46.75 -4.72
CA GLY A 949 43.96 47.81 -4.97
C GLY A 949 43.58 48.85 -6.04
N ASP A 950 42.93 48.42 -7.13
CA ASP A 950 42.49 49.33 -8.21
C ASP A 950 41.19 50.09 -7.85
N SER A 951 40.41 49.62 -6.88
CA SER A 951 39.14 50.23 -6.44
C SER A 951 39.26 51.06 -5.17
N GLY A 952 40.23 50.73 -4.32
CA GLY A 952 40.21 51.02 -2.89
C GLY A 952 39.19 50.15 -2.12
N ALA A 953 39.24 50.24 -0.80
CA ALA A 953 38.23 49.75 0.13
C ALA A 953 38.22 50.66 1.37
N SER A 954 37.07 51.23 1.75
CA SER A 954 36.98 52.15 2.90
C SER A 954 37.00 51.44 4.26
N LEU A 955 36.69 50.15 4.27
CA LEU A 955 36.61 49.30 5.46
C LEU A 955 37.56 48.11 5.31
N ALA A 956 38.21 47.67 6.40
CA ALA A 956 38.91 46.39 6.43
C ALA A 956 38.66 45.60 7.73
N TYR A 957 38.52 44.28 7.59
CA TYR A 957 38.35 43.35 8.71
C TYR A 957 39.71 42.76 9.10
N ILE A 958 40.19 43.06 10.30
CA ILE A 958 41.52 42.67 10.78
C ILE A 958 41.39 41.48 11.72
N ALA A 959 41.93 40.32 11.32
CA ALA A 959 41.79 39.07 12.06
C ALA A 959 43.14 38.43 12.40
N THR A 960 43.20 37.63 13.47
CA THR A 960 44.42 36.91 13.82
C THR A 960 44.63 35.69 12.93
N GLY A 961 45.72 35.63 12.17
CA GLY A 961 46.01 34.47 11.31
C GLY A 961 46.41 33.20 12.08
N THR A 962 46.42 33.24 13.42
CA THR A 962 46.82 32.13 14.29
C THR A 962 45.72 31.07 14.51
N LYS A 963 44.45 31.44 14.26
CA LYS A 963 43.25 30.59 14.33
C LYS A 963 42.26 30.99 13.23
N PHE A 964 41.29 30.14 12.92
CA PHE A 964 40.31 30.39 11.84
C PHE A 964 38.97 31.07 12.24
N PRO A 965 38.34 30.83 13.40
CA PRO A 965 36.89 31.08 13.52
C PRO A 965 36.45 32.54 13.32
N ASP A 966 37.21 33.51 13.82
CA ASP A 966 36.81 34.92 13.79
C ASP A 966 36.94 35.50 12.36
N ALA A 967 38.02 35.12 11.65
CA ALA A 967 38.21 35.46 10.24
C ALA A 967 37.18 34.77 9.32
N LEU A 968 36.82 33.52 9.65
CA LEU A 968 35.88 32.71 8.89
C LEU A 968 34.44 33.26 8.96
N ALA A 969 34.00 33.70 10.15
CA ALA A 969 32.72 34.37 10.33
C ALA A 969 32.64 35.71 9.57
N ALA A 970 33.74 36.48 9.55
CA ALA A 970 33.80 37.73 8.79
C ALA A 970 33.85 37.57 7.27
N GLY A 971 34.00 36.36 6.74
CA GLY A 971 34.07 36.15 5.28
C GLY A 971 32.79 36.61 4.55
N GLY A 972 31.61 36.36 5.12
CA GLY A 972 30.34 36.84 4.58
C GLY A 972 30.17 38.35 4.75
N ALA A 973 30.30 38.85 5.98
CA ALA A 973 30.20 40.28 6.32
C ALA A 973 31.13 41.17 5.48
N ALA A 974 32.41 40.79 5.36
CA ALA A 974 33.39 41.56 4.60
C ALA A 974 33.12 41.51 3.08
N GLY A 975 32.72 40.34 2.56
CA GLY A 975 32.31 40.20 1.15
C GLY A 975 31.04 41.00 0.80
N ALA A 976 30.11 41.13 1.75
CA ALA A 976 28.88 41.91 1.59
C ALA A 976 29.08 43.44 1.69
N GLN A 977 30.27 43.89 2.12
CA GLN A 977 30.62 45.31 2.31
C GLN A 977 31.84 45.74 1.46
N ASP A 978 32.17 44.99 0.40
CA ASP A 978 33.32 45.24 -0.48
C ASP A 978 34.65 45.42 0.27
N ALA A 979 34.85 44.68 1.36
CA ALA A 979 35.96 44.84 2.30
C ALA A 979 36.92 43.63 2.34
N PRO A 980 38.25 43.83 2.40
CA PRO A 980 39.21 42.75 2.64
C PRO A 980 39.20 42.25 4.09
N VAL A 981 39.36 40.93 4.25
CA VAL A 981 39.83 40.32 5.51
C VAL A 981 41.36 40.24 5.47
N ILE A 982 42.04 40.97 6.34
CA ILE A 982 43.51 41.03 6.43
C ILE A 982 43.96 40.26 7.68
N LEU A 983 44.94 39.36 7.52
CA LEU A 983 45.46 38.56 8.62
C LEU A 983 46.70 39.20 9.25
N VAL A 984 46.68 39.34 10.57
CA VAL A 984 47.80 39.84 11.39
C VAL A 984 48.28 38.78 12.38
N ASN A 985 49.52 38.87 12.83
CA ASN A 985 49.98 38.13 14.00
C ASN A 985 49.64 38.93 15.26
N GLY A 986 48.40 38.84 15.74
CA GLY A 986 47.87 39.62 16.86
C GLY A 986 48.63 39.54 18.21
N SER A 987 49.71 38.76 18.28
CA SER A 987 50.59 38.60 19.44
C SER A 987 51.90 39.40 19.38
N THR A 988 52.24 40.08 18.28
CA THR A 988 53.53 40.80 18.13
C THR A 988 53.63 42.11 18.91
N GLY A 989 52.49 42.74 19.23
CA GLY A 989 52.44 44.04 19.92
C GLY A 989 52.34 45.24 18.99
N ASP A 990 52.91 45.16 17.78
CA ASP A 990 52.78 46.17 16.72
C ASP A 990 52.18 45.60 15.43
N LEU A 991 51.50 46.45 14.67
CA LEU A 991 50.79 46.10 13.42
C LEU A 991 51.72 45.72 12.25
N GLY A 992 52.99 46.16 12.30
CA GLY A 992 53.97 46.06 11.23
C GLY A 992 53.71 47.02 10.06
N THR A 993 54.77 47.68 9.56
CA THR A 993 54.64 48.72 8.52
C THR A 993 53.94 48.21 7.26
N ALA A 994 54.28 47.02 6.78
CA ALA A 994 53.68 46.45 5.57
C ALA A 994 52.16 46.24 5.64
N THR A 995 51.56 46.19 6.84
CA THR A 995 50.10 46.16 7.01
C THR A 995 49.54 47.59 7.08
N ALA A 996 50.22 48.50 7.77
CA ALA A 996 49.84 49.91 7.85
C ALA A 996 49.91 50.63 6.47
N ASP A 997 50.96 50.35 5.70
CA ASP A 997 51.17 50.84 4.35
C ASP A 997 50.01 50.40 3.44
N LEU A 998 49.63 49.11 3.48
CA LEU A 998 48.50 48.55 2.73
C LEU A 998 47.15 49.20 3.10
N LEU A 999 46.87 49.45 4.38
CA LEU A 999 45.65 50.14 4.79
C LEU A 999 45.57 51.57 4.19
N GLY A 1000 46.73 52.26 4.12
CA GLY A 1000 46.85 53.55 3.46
C GLY A 1000 46.67 53.49 1.95
N ASP A 1001 47.30 52.53 1.28
CA ASP A 1001 47.24 52.36 -0.18
C ASP A 1001 45.84 51.93 -0.67
N LEU A 1002 45.11 51.11 0.12
CA LEU A 1002 43.71 50.77 -0.12
C LEU A 1002 42.72 51.91 0.23
N GLY A 1003 43.18 52.95 0.94
CA GLY A 1003 42.33 54.07 1.36
C GLY A 1003 41.36 53.73 2.50
N VAL A 1004 41.70 52.77 3.35
CA VAL A 1004 40.86 52.32 4.48
C VAL A 1004 40.72 53.44 5.51
N THR A 1005 39.49 53.83 5.84
CA THR A 1005 39.18 54.81 6.89
C THR A 1005 38.73 54.15 8.19
N ASP A 1006 38.14 52.97 8.10
CA ASP A 1006 37.49 52.26 9.21
C ASP A 1006 37.98 50.82 9.28
N THR A 1007 38.12 50.25 10.48
CA THR A 1007 38.50 48.84 10.64
C THR A 1007 37.66 48.12 11.68
N ARG A 1008 37.47 46.81 11.44
CA ARG A 1008 36.87 45.88 12.41
C ARG A 1008 37.93 44.91 12.90
N VAL A 1009 38.35 45.06 14.16
CA VAL A 1009 39.39 44.24 14.77
C VAL A 1009 38.74 43.05 15.46
N LEU A 1010 39.00 41.84 14.96
CA LEU A 1010 38.23 40.66 15.28
C LEU A 1010 38.82 39.84 16.43
N GLY A 1011 37.96 39.54 17.40
CA GLY A 1011 38.31 38.79 18.59
C GLY A 1011 38.86 39.66 19.72
N ASP A 1012 39.07 39.00 20.86
CA ASP A 1012 39.48 39.59 22.13
C ASP A 1012 40.97 39.98 22.17
N VAL A 1013 41.43 40.46 23.33
CA VAL A 1013 42.82 40.88 23.56
C VAL A 1013 43.83 39.73 23.40
N ASN A 1014 43.39 38.48 23.56
CA ASN A 1014 44.21 37.28 23.32
C ASN A 1014 44.30 36.92 21.83
N SER A 1015 43.38 37.43 21.01
CA SER A 1015 43.34 37.25 19.56
C SER A 1015 44.20 38.31 18.86
N ILE A 1016 43.97 39.58 19.20
CA ILE A 1016 44.74 40.76 18.76
C ILE A 1016 44.95 41.66 19.98
N SER A 1017 46.21 41.89 20.37
CA SER A 1017 46.57 42.66 21.58
C SER A 1017 46.03 44.09 21.56
N ASP A 1018 45.88 44.68 22.75
CA ASP A 1018 45.41 46.08 22.86
C ASP A 1018 46.43 47.10 22.34
N ASP A 1019 47.73 46.78 22.40
CA ASP A 1019 48.79 47.58 21.75
C ASP A 1019 48.61 47.60 20.22
N MET A 1020 48.31 46.45 19.59
CA MET A 1020 48.05 46.37 18.16
C MET A 1020 46.70 46.99 17.77
N PHE A 1021 45.68 46.84 18.60
CA PHE A 1021 44.41 47.55 18.42
C PHE A 1021 44.63 49.07 18.44
N TYR A 1022 45.46 49.57 19.35
CA TYR A 1022 45.81 50.99 19.43
C TYR A 1022 46.58 51.47 18.17
N ASP A 1023 47.55 50.70 17.66
CA ASP A 1023 48.22 51.00 16.38
C ASP A 1023 47.20 51.14 15.22
N ILE A 1024 46.22 50.25 15.13
CA ILE A 1024 45.15 50.28 14.11
C ILE A 1024 44.24 51.51 14.30
N ASP A 1025 43.89 51.85 15.54
CA ASP A 1025 43.06 53.02 15.92
C ASP A 1025 43.77 54.37 15.68
N GLN A 1026 45.11 54.40 15.62
CA GLN A 1026 45.86 55.59 15.22
C GLN A 1026 45.93 55.79 13.69
N LEU A 1027 45.55 54.78 12.90
CA LEU A 1027 45.53 54.82 11.43
C LEU A 1027 44.12 54.92 10.85
N THR A 1028 43.15 54.30 11.52
CA THR A 1028 41.76 54.09 11.06
C THR A 1028 40.80 54.20 12.25
N ASN A 1029 39.51 54.44 12.00
CA ASN A 1029 38.47 54.35 13.04
C ASN A 1029 38.25 52.87 13.41
N ALA A 1030 38.87 52.40 14.49
CA ALA A 1030 38.92 50.97 14.83
C ALA A 1030 37.82 50.57 15.81
N VAL A 1031 37.05 49.53 15.47
CA VAL A 1031 36.03 48.93 16.33
C VAL A 1031 36.39 47.48 16.60
N ARG A 1032 36.50 47.08 17.88
CA ARG A 1032 36.76 45.68 18.25
C ARG A 1032 35.46 44.89 18.31
N LEU A 1033 35.32 43.86 17.48
CA LEU A 1033 34.18 42.94 17.47
C LEU A 1033 34.59 41.60 18.09
N ALA A 1034 34.09 41.31 19.30
CA ALA A 1034 34.53 40.17 20.10
C ALA A 1034 33.43 39.64 21.03
N GLY A 1035 33.23 38.33 21.04
CA GLY A 1035 32.34 37.64 21.97
C GLY A 1035 33.09 36.79 23.01
N SER A 1036 32.33 36.15 23.90
CA SER A 1036 32.87 35.22 24.92
C SER A 1036 33.41 33.91 24.33
N ASN A 1037 33.02 33.60 23.09
CA ASN A 1037 33.41 32.41 22.32
C ASN A 1037 33.27 32.73 20.81
N ARG A 1038 33.59 31.76 19.93
CA ARG A 1038 33.57 31.96 18.48
C ARG A 1038 32.20 32.33 17.90
N TYR A 1039 31.13 31.80 18.49
CA TYR A 1039 29.75 32.00 18.04
C TYR A 1039 29.28 33.41 18.39
N GLU A 1040 29.51 33.85 19.64
CA GLU A 1040 29.26 35.25 20.05
C GLU A 1040 30.13 36.26 19.29
N THR A 1041 31.35 35.89 18.87
CA THR A 1041 32.16 36.73 17.96
C THR A 1041 31.54 36.79 16.56
N ALA A 1042 31.02 35.68 16.01
CA ALA A 1042 30.31 35.69 14.73
C ALA A 1042 29.03 36.54 14.79
N ARG A 1043 28.28 36.48 15.90
CA ARG A 1043 27.15 37.39 16.15
C ARG A 1043 27.56 38.85 16.18
N ALA A 1044 28.60 39.20 16.93
CA ALA A 1044 29.13 40.57 17.00
C ALA A 1044 29.65 41.10 15.65
N ILE A 1045 30.06 40.20 14.74
CA ILE A 1045 30.42 40.54 13.36
C ILE A 1045 29.17 40.81 12.51
N ASN A 1046 28.19 39.89 12.51
CA ASN A 1046 26.97 40.06 11.71
C ASN A 1046 26.12 41.24 12.17
N ALA A 1047 26.03 41.50 13.49
CA ALA A 1047 25.27 42.62 14.06
C ALA A 1047 25.93 44.01 13.88
N ASP A 1048 27.18 44.08 13.41
CA ASP A 1048 27.83 45.31 12.93
C ASP A 1048 27.74 45.45 11.40
N ALA A 1049 27.51 44.34 10.69
CA ALA A 1049 27.54 44.28 9.23
C ALA A 1049 26.15 44.38 8.57
N PHE A 1050 25.08 43.97 9.26
CA PHE A 1050 23.72 43.87 8.71
C PHE A 1050 22.69 44.50 9.66
N ASP A 1051 21.90 45.46 9.16
CA ASP A 1051 20.70 45.99 9.86
C ASP A 1051 19.45 45.09 9.64
N THR A 1052 19.40 44.40 8.50
CA THR A 1052 18.33 43.46 8.07
C THR A 1052 18.90 42.44 7.09
N ALA A 1053 18.34 41.23 7.04
CA ALA A 1053 18.64 40.25 6.00
C ALA A 1053 17.43 39.36 5.72
N GLU A 1054 17.06 39.16 4.45
CA GLU A 1054 16.00 38.22 4.04
C GLU A 1054 16.46 36.75 4.18
N HIS A 1055 17.78 36.52 4.08
CA HIS A 1055 18.40 35.21 4.03
C HIS A 1055 19.70 35.15 4.84
N ALA A 1056 19.97 34.03 5.51
CA ALA A 1056 21.18 33.79 6.31
C ALA A 1056 21.84 32.43 6.03
N PHE A 1057 23.10 32.28 6.42
CA PHE A 1057 23.86 31.04 6.30
C PHE A 1057 24.33 30.53 7.67
N LEU A 1058 24.13 29.23 7.95
CA LEU A 1058 24.70 28.57 9.13
C LEU A 1058 25.77 27.56 8.70
N SER A 1059 26.92 27.58 9.37
CA SER A 1059 27.96 26.56 9.22
C SER A 1059 28.43 26.07 10.58
N THR A 1060 28.96 24.84 10.64
CA THR A 1060 29.62 24.35 11.86
C THR A 1060 30.82 25.23 12.21
N GLY A 1061 30.86 25.72 13.45
CA GLY A 1061 32.02 26.45 13.97
C GLY A 1061 33.14 25.53 14.47
N ALA A 1062 32.92 24.21 14.50
CA ALA A 1062 33.90 23.22 14.93
C ALA A 1062 35.01 22.98 13.88
N ASN A 1063 34.70 23.22 12.60
CA ASN A 1063 35.56 23.00 11.44
C ASN A 1063 35.57 24.26 10.54
N PHE A 1064 36.25 24.23 9.39
CA PHE A 1064 36.40 25.38 8.49
C PHE A 1064 35.95 25.25 7.02
N PRO A 1065 35.98 24.09 6.33
CA PRO A 1065 35.84 24.06 4.86
C PRO A 1065 34.50 24.54 4.31
N ASP A 1066 33.40 24.21 4.99
CA ASP A 1066 32.05 24.43 4.47
C ASP A 1066 31.71 25.94 4.47
N ALA A 1067 31.90 26.63 5.61
CA ALA A 1067 31.90 28.10 5.69
C ALA A 1067 32.97 28.76 4.82
N LEU A 1068 34.12 28.12 4.55
CA LEU A 1068 35.18 28.75 3.76
C LEU A 1068 34.69 28.97 2.32
N ALA A 1069 34.13 27.95 1.67
CA ALA A 1069 33.49 28.10 0.37
C ALA A 1069 32.22 28.97 0.46
N GLY A 1070 31.38 28.74 1.48
CA GLY A 1070 30.12 29.45 1.69
C GLY A 1070 30.28 30.95 1.94
N SER A 1071 31.42 31.40 2.47
CA SER A 1071 31.69 32.83 2.71
C SER A 1071 31.69 33.67 1.42
N ALA A 1072 32.13 33.10 0.30
CA ALA A 1072 32.06 33.77 -1.01
C ALA A 1072 30.62 33.90 -1.51
N TRP A 1073 29.75 32.94 -1.19
CA TRP A 1073 28.31 33.00 -1.52
C TRP A 1073 27.57 33.98 -0.62
N ALA A 1074 27.75 33.89 0.71
CA ALA A 1074 27.14 34.80 1.68
C ALA A 1074 27.53 36.27 1.45
N GLY A 1075 28.81 36.52 1.09
CA GLY A 1075 29.25 37.85 0.68
C GLY A 1075 28.56 38.32 -0.61
N LYS A 1076 28.49 37.47 -1.65
CA LYS A 1076 27.81 37.77 -2.91
C LYS A 1076 26.32 38.07 -2.73
N SER A 1077 25.63 37.37 -1.83
CA SER A 1077 24.18 37.54 -1.59
C SER A 1077 23.85 38.66 -0.61
N GLY A 1078 24.83 39.30 0.01
CA GLY A 1078 24.60 40.31 1.05
C GLY A 1078 24.01 39.71 2.34
N SER A 1079 24.40 38.48 2.69
CA SER A 1079 23.80 37.70 3.79
C SER A 1079 24.77 37.47 4.95
N PRO A 1080 24.29 37.48 6.21
CA PRO A 1080 25.09 37.06 7.35
C PRO A 1080 25.45 35.57 7.29
N LEU A 1081 26.67 35.25 7.73
CA LEU A 1081 27.14 33.87 7.91
C LEU A 1081 27.46 33.65 9.39
N TYR A 1082 26.69 32.80 10.05
CA TYR A 1082 26.90 32.44 11.44
C TYR A 1082 27.67 31.13 11.53
N THR A 1083 28.48 31.02 12.59
CA THR A 1083 28.97 29.71 13.04
C THR A 1083 28.10 29.22 14.18
N VAL A 1084 27.76 27.93 14.17
CA VAL A 1084 26.90 27.27 15.18
C VAL A 1084 27.56 25.97 15.69
N TYR A 1085 26.95 25.32 16.69
CA TYR A 1085 27.40 24.01 17.14
C TYR A 1085 26.99 22.92 16.11
N PRO A 1086 27.66 21.75 16.08
CA PRO A 1086 27.26 20.65 15.19
C PRO A 1086 25.87 20.09 15.49
N ASP A 1087 25.34 20.32 16.68
CA ASP A 1087 24.18 19.67 17.27
C ASP A 1087 23.08 20.62 17.76
N CYS A 1088 23.29 21.94 17.73
CA CYS A 1088 22.28 22.95 18.09
C CYS A 1088 22.64 24.37 17.59
N VAL A 1089 21.63 25.23 17.46
CA VAL A 1089 21.80 26.66 17.19
C VAL A 1089 21.92 27.42 18.53
N PRO A 1090 22.94 28.27 18.76
CA PRO A 1090 22.97 29.10 19.96
C PRO A 1090 21.75 30.02 20.01
N GLN A 1091 21.06 30.13 21.15
CA GLN A 1091 19.85 30.97 21.27
C GLN A 1091 20.05 32.39 20.71
N GLY A 1092 21.21 33.00 20.99
CA GLY A 1092 21.54 34.32 20.47
C GLY A 1092 21.59 34.41 18.93
N VAL A 1093 21.91 33.32 18.22
CA VAL A 1093 21.83 33.31 16.75
C VAL A 1093 20.37 33.30 16.30
N LEU A 1094 19.48 32.57 16.98
CA LEU A 1094 18.04 32.63 16.71
C LEU A 1094 17.48 34.04 16.97
N ASP A 1095 17.86 34.65 18.10
CA ASP A 1095 17.51 36.03 18.44
C ASP A 1095 17.94 37.02 17.34
N ASP A 1096 19.11 36.79 16.71
CA ASP A 1096 19.61 37.63 15.61
C ASP A 1096 18.86 37.38 14.28
N LEU A 1097 18.49 36.12 13.96
CA LEU A 1097 17.71 35.79 12.75
C LEU A 1097 16.34 36.50 12.78
N ASP A 1098 15.65 36.42 13.93
CA ASP A 1098 14.37 37.12 14.17
C ASP A 1098 14.54 38.65 14.06
N ALA A 1099 15.62 39.19 14.67
CA ALA A 1099 15.87 40.63 14.68
C ALA A 1099 16.21 41.21 13.30
N LEU A 1100 16.91 40.44 12.46
CA LEU A 1100 17.25 40.81 11.07
C LEU A 1100 16.08 40.62 10.10
N GLY A 1101 15.01 39.92 10.49
CA GLY A 1101 13.86 39.63 9.65
C GLY A 1101 14.10 38.51 8.63
N VAL A 1102 14.94 37.52 8.99
CA VAL A 1102 15.31 36.41 8.11
C VAL A 1102 14.10 35.52 7.83
N THR A 1103 13.89 35.19 6.56
CA THR A 1103 12.84 34.27 6.08
C THR A 1103 13.38 32.99 5.46
N GLY A 1104 14.67 32.91 5.15
CA GLY A 1104 15.34 31.70 4.65
C GLY A 1104 16.73 31.47 5.26
N VAL A 1105 17.10 30.22 5.51
CA VAL A 1105 18.37 29.81 6.13
C VAL A 1105 18.98 28.61 5.40
N THR A 1106 20.16 28.78 4.78
CA THR A 1106 20.92 27.65 4.23
C THR A 1106 21.90 27.09 5.25
N LEU A 1107 21.82 25.78 5.50
CA LEU A 1107 22.84 25.00 6.20
C LEU A 1107 23.98 24.62 5.25
N LEU A 1108 25.21 24.99 5.61
CA LEU A 1108 26.42 24.68 4.86
C LEU A 1108 27.10 23.44 5.45
N GLY A 1109 27.05 22.33 4.71
CA GLY A 1109 27.62 21.03 5.11
C GLY A 1109 26.55 20.00 5.52
N GLY A 1110 26.93 18.71 5.40
CA GLY A 1110 26.01 17.58 5.64
C GLY A 1110 25.79 17.27 7.12
N LEU A 1111 24.99 16.22 7.39
CA LEU A 1111 24.67 15.76 8.75
C LEU A 1111 25.88 15.57 9.70
N PRO A 1112 27.08 15.15 9.24
CA PRO A 1112 28.28 15.09 10.10
C PRO A 1112 28.90 16.45 10.47
N SER A 1113 28.56 17.53 9.74
CA SER A 1113 28.95 18.92 10.08
C SER A 1113 27.88 19.58 10.95
N LEU A 1114 26.60 19.43 10.60
CA LEU A 1114 25.42 20.01 11.26
C LEU A 1114 24.26 19.01 11.28
N SER A 1115 23.76 18.61 12.44
CA SER A 1115 22.70 17.60 12.61
C SER A 1115 21.33 18.04 12.09
N ALA A 1116 20.35 17.13 12.11
CA ALA A 1116 18.93 17.46 11.87
C ALA A 1116 18.38 18.47 12.92
N SER A 1117 18.90 18.47 14.14
CA SER A 1117 18.54 19.45 15.19
C SER A 1117 18.93 20.88 14.82
N VAL A 1118 19.94 21.07 13.96
CA VAL A 1118 20.28 22.39 13.39
C VAL A 1118 19.32 22.76 12.26
N GLU A 1119 18.77 21.77 11.54
CA GLU A 1119 17.79 21.93 10.46
C GLU A 1119 16.42 22.35 11.00
N SER A 1120 16.02 21.80 12.16
CA SER A 1120 14.88 22.30 12.95
C SER A 1120 15.19 23.53 13.81
N LEU A 1121 16.33 24.21 13.58
CA LEU A 1121 16.79 25.41 14.30
C LEU A 1121 16.77 25.28 15.83
N THR A 1122 16.98 24.06 16.36
CA THR A 1122 16.83 23.76 17.79
C THR A 1122 17.85 24.51 18.63
N ALA A 1123 17.36 25.27 19.61
CA ALA A 1123 18.17 26.05 20.54
C ALA A 1123 19.09 25.18 21.43
N CYS A 1124 20.33 25.61 21.62
CA CYS A 1124 21.25 25.00 22.60
C CYS A 1124 20.75 25.23 24.04
N GLY A 1125 20.67 24.15 24.83
CA GLY A 1125 20.24 24.14 26.24
C GLY A 1125 21.36 24.28 27.29
#